data_AF-A0AAP0RGR4-F1
#
_entry.id   AF-A0AAP0RGR4-F1
#
_cell.length_a   1.000
_cell.length_b   1.000
_cell.length_c   1.000
_cell.angle_alpha   90.00
_cell.angle_beta   90.00
_cell.angle_gamma   90.00
#
_symmetry.space_group_name_H-M   'P 1'
#
loop_
_entity.id
_entity.type
_entity.pdbx_description
1 polymer ?
#
loop_
_entity_poly.entity_id
_entity_poly.type
_entity_poly.pdbx_seq_one_letter_code
_entity_poly.pdbx_strand_id
1 'polypeptide(L)'
;MAEKAVDTDSFQGLETTQVETCTNLNLKERNISWAKLPRVDSLNLEAGRLSFTPTHSSKVDWKVTLALAFQSIGVVYGDIGTSPLYVYASTFADGIRNKDDILGVLSLIIYTIALVPLLKYVFIVLWANDNGDGGTFALYSLLCRYARVSLIPNDQPEDRELSNYRLDTPSNQLRRAQKIKEKLENSKTAQLMLFLVTILGTSMVIGDGVLTPCISGLFLLIGSLDAVVGVSIAILILLFSVQRFGTDKVGYSFAPIIILWFSFISGIGLYNLFKYNVGVLRAFNPKYIVDYFKRNGKQGWISLGGVVLCITGTEAMFADLGHFNVQSIQISFSGIVFPALLAAYSGQAAYLTKFPNSVLNTFYDSIPDPLYWPTFVVAVASAIIASQAMISGGFAIVSQSLSLGCFPRVKIVHTSAKYEGQVYIPEVNYMFMIACVIVTFAFKTTEKIGHAYGIAVVAVMVITTCVVTLIMLIIWKRSIWWIALFFVVFVSIEGIYLSSVLYKFTQGGWLPLAFSAFLMTVMGIWHYVHKQRYMFELRNKVSCEFVRELASNPNINRLPGIGLLYSELVQGIPPIFPHFVANVPSIHSVIVFVSIKSIPISKVAMEERFLFRMVEPREYRMFRCIVRYGYKDKIEDTKEFEHQLVEHLKEYIRHEHFILEGGATEQKAEPVNLQNSTILVKDGGARGSGSSVVQIEESLQQPNPPCVSSGSIQSIKVAKSTNSSIRTITGPIEGAEEEMQFVQKAMDEGVVYLLGEAEVVAEPKSSLFKKIVVNYAYNFLRKNFRQGEKMMAIPRGKLLKVGMTYEI
;
A
#
# COMPACT_ATOMS: atom_id res chain seq x y z
N MET A 1 -55.97 -21.67 35.68
CA MET A 1 -55.46 -22.75 36.54
C MET A 1 -54.10 -23.12 35.97
N ALA A 2 -52.95 -22.62 36.45
CA ALA A 2 -52.36 -22.75 37.80
C ALA A 2 -52.36 -24.23 38.24
N GLU A 3 -51.28 -24.87 38.69
CA GLU A 3 -50.10 -24.38 39.39
C GLU A 3 -49.07 -25.53 39.58
N LYS A 4 -47.79 -25.14 39.72
CA LYS A 4 -46.76 -25.69 40.63
C LYS A 4 -45.91 -26.94 40.35
N ALA A 5 -44.67 -26.75 40.80
CA ALA A 5 -43.41 -27.47 40.67
C ALA A 5 -43.09 -28.39 41.87
N VAL A 6 -41.81 -28.83 41.91
CA VAL A 6 -40.95 -29.32 43.04
C VAL A 6 -40.66 -30.83 42.94
N ASP A 7 -39.46 -31.23 42.46
CA ASP A 7 -38.20 -31.59 43.21
C ASP A 7 -38.31 -32.98 43.91
N THR A 8 -37.30 -33.83 44.15
CA THR A 8 -35.83 -33.76 44.20
C THR A 8 -35.25 -35.19 44.34
N ASP A 9 -33.93 -35.30 44.14
CA ASP A 9 -32.97 -36.22 44.79
C ASP A 9 -32.84 -37.72 44.42
N SER A 10 -31.66 -38.07 43.88
CA SER A 10 -30.61 -38.85 44.60
C SER A 10 -29.41 -39.12 43.65
N PHE A 11 -28.25 -38.49 43.89
CA PHE A 11 -27.02 -39.07 44.48
C PHE A 11 -26.13 -39.86 43.47
N GLN A 12 -24.79 -39.84 43.42
CA GLN A 12 -23.69 -39.37 44.28
C GLN A 12 -22.35 -39.58 43.56
N GLY A 13 -21.30 -38.84 43.96
CA GLY A 13 -19.88 -39.10 43.64
C GLY A 13 -19.06 -37.81 43.54
N LEU A 14 -18.82 -37.10 44.66
CA LEU A 14 -17.57 -37.08 45.48
C LEU A 14 -16.29 -36.73 44.68
N GLU A 15 -15.37 -35.87 45.11
CA GLU A 15 -15.29 -34.90 46.20
C GLU A 15 -14.00 -34.06 45.99
N THR A 16 -13.99 -32.87 46.58
CA THR A 16 -12.92 -31.87 46.72
C THR A 16 -11.64 -32.36 47.42
N THR A 17 -10.45 -31.82 47.09
CA THR A 17 -9.61 -31.06 48.07
C THR A 17 -8.33 -30.40 47.49
N GLN A 18 -8.05 -29.23 48.07
CA GLN A 18 -6.75 -28.63 48.46
C GLN A 18 -5.84 -27.89 47.45
N VAL A 19 -5.79 -26.58 47.71
CA VAL A 19 -4.73 -25.61 47.42
C VAL A 19 -3.61 -25.81 48.44
N GLU A 20 -2.37 -26.02 47.99
CA GLU A 20 -1.18 -25.77 48.80
C GLU A 20 0.00 -25.29 47.93
N THR A 21 0.75 -24.38 48.52
CA THR A 21 1.77 -23.50 47.95
C THR A 21 3.11 -24.22 47.80
N CYS A 22 3.81 -24.08 46.67
CA CYS A 22 5.26 -24.27 46.66
C CYS A 22 5.99 -23.26 45.77
N THR A 23 6.76 -22.43 46.45
CA THR A 23 7.70 -21.40 46.03
C THR A 23 8.90 -21.92 45.21
N ASN A 24 9.37 -21.07 44.30
CA ASN A 24 10.75 -20.92 43.83
C ASN A 24 11.58 -22.19 43.57
N LEU A 25 11.67 -22.58 42.29
CA LEU A 25 12.90 -23.17 41.74
C LEU A 25 13.23 -22.53 40.39
N ASN A 26 14.42 -21.92 40.34
CA ASN A 26 15.09 -21.35 39.19
C ASN A 26 15.07 -22.28 37.97
N LEU A 27 14.33 -21.92 36.92
CA LEU A 27 14.54 -22.48 35.59
C LEU A 27 15.73 -21.78 34.94
N LYS A 28 16.90 -22.36 35.23
CA LYS A 28 18.17 -22.12 34.53
C LYS A 28 17.95 -22.38 33.03
N GLU A 29 18.46 -21.45 32.22
CA GLU A 29 18.46 -21.47 30.76
C GLU A 29 18.64 -22.88 30.18
N ARG A 30 17.55 -23.41 29.62
CA ARG A 30 17.59 -24.64 28.85
C ARG A 30 17.97 -24.23 27.43
N ASN A 31 19.26 -24.38 27.10
CA ASN A 31 19.77 -24.34 25.73
C ASN A 31 18.96 -25.33 24.88
N ILE A 32 18.03 -24.81 24.08
CA ILE A 32 17.28 -25.56 23.10
C ILE A 32 18.26 -25.87 21.97
N SER A 33 18.59 -27.16 21.81
CA SER A 33 19.40 -27.64 20.72
C SER A 33 18.70 -27.36 19.39
N TRP A 34 19.42 -26.69 18.48
CA TRP A 34 18.98 -26.24 17.16
C TRP A 34 18.81 -27.37 16.13
N ALA A 35 18.46 -28.58 16.55
CA ALA A 35 18.34 -29.74 15.67
C ALA A 35 16.97 -30.41 15.84
N LYS A 36 15.99 -29.90 15.08
CA LYS A 36 14.71 -30.51 14.64
C LYS A 36 13.63 -29.43 14.52
N LEU A 37 13.70 -28.65 13.44
CA LEU A 37 12.52 -27.92 12.96
C LEU A 37 11.77 -28.82 11.97
N PRO A 38 10.43 -28.96 12.08
CA PRO A 38 9.64 -29.59 11.03
C PRO A 38 9.77 -28.79 9.73
N ARG A 39 9.97 -29.48 8.61
CA ARG A 39 10.10 -28.93 7.24
C ARG A 39 8.97 -27.93 6.97
N VAL A 40 9.30 -26.64 6.88
CA VAL A 40 8.38 -25.57 6.45
C VAL A 40 8.53 -25.38 4.93
N ASP A 41 7.42 -25.19 4.25
CA ASP A 41 7.28 -25.07 2.79
C ASP A 41 8.06 -23.85 2.24
N SER A 42 9.36 -24.01 1.97
CA SER A 42 10.33 -22.92 1.68
C SER A 42 10.12 -22.12 0.39
N LEU A 43 9.11 -22.46 -0.42
CA LEU A 43 8.89 -21.85 -1.73
C LEU A 43 8.53 -20.36 -1.60
N ASN A 44 7.90 -19.99 -0.49
CA ASN A 44 7.59 -18.62 -0.14
C ASN A 44 8.83 -17.78 0.24
N LEU A 45 9.86 -18.42 0.80
CA LEU A 45 11.09 -17.77 1.30
C LEU A 45 11.92 -17.30 0.12
N GLU A 46 12.00 -18.18 -0.86
CA GLU A 46 12.62 -17.95 -2.15
C GLU A 46 11.79 -16.98 -3.00
N ALA A 47 10.45 -16.99 -2.86
CA ALA A 47 9.52 -16.00 -3.43
C ALA A 47 9.64 -14.58 -2.85
N GLY A 48 10.34 -14.41 -1.72
CA GLY A 48 10.65 -13.11 -1.11
C GLY A 48 12.08 -12.63 -1.36
N ARG A 49 13.05 -13.55 -1.53
CA ARG A 49 14.45 -13.19 -1.81
C ARG A 49 14.64 -12.86 -3.28
N LEU A 50 14.56 -11.58 -3.62
CA LEU A 50 15.29 -11.07 -4.77
C LEU A 50 16.77 -11.00 -4.39
N SER A 51 17.65 -11.36 -5.34
CA SER A 51 19.08 -11.09 -5.22
C SER A 51 19.34 -9.59 -5.38
N PHE A 52 18.83 -8.79 -4.44
CA PHE A 52 19.31 -7.43 -4.23
C PHE A 52 20.76 -7.58 -3.78
N THR A 53 21.66 -7.61 -4.76
CA THR A 53 23.02 -7.14 -4.53
C THR A 53 22.81 -5.78 -3.87
N PRO A 54 23.19 -5.57 -2.60
CA PRO A 54 23.01 -4.28 -1.98
C PRO A 54 23.95 -3.36 -2.75
N THR A 55 23.44 -2.71 -3.78
CA THR A 55 23.95 -1.40 -4.15
C THR A 55 23.83 -0.64 -2.84
N HIS A 56 24.99 -0.43 -2.21
CA HIS A 56 25.16 0.48 -1.10
C HIS A 56 24.14 1.60 -1.20
N SER A 57 23.60 2.02 -0.06
CA SER A 57 22.99 3.34 0.08
C SER A 57 24.03 4.40 -0.32
N SER A 58 24.24 4.56 -1.62
CA SER A 58 24.91 5.69 -2.21
C SER A 58 24.02 6.83 -1.79
N LYS A 59 24.51 7.67 -0.87
CA LYS A 59 23.96 8.99 -0.62
C LYS A 59 23.47 9.52 -1.95
N VAL A 60 22.15 9.62 -2.12
CA VAL A 60 21.55 10.09 -3.38
C VAL A 60 22.26 11.39 -3.71
N ASP A 61 22.89 11.44 -4.90
CA ASP A 61 23.68 12.59 -5.31
C ASP A 61 22.85 13.86 -5.08
N TRP A 62 23.42 14.87 -4.41
CA TRP A 62 22.72 16.09 -4.01
C TRP A 62 22.00 16.74 -5.20
N LYS A 63 22.57 16.59 -6.40
CA LYS A 63 21.98 17.03 -7.67
C LYS A 63 20.66 16.32 -7.99
N VAL A 64 20.56 15.02 -7.73
CA VAL A 64 19.33 14.23 -7.93
C VAL A 64 18.27 14.63 -6.91
N THR A 65 18.66 14.82 -5.64
CA THR A 65 17.74 15.29 -4.59
C THR A 65 17.18 16.68 -4.90
N LEU A 66 18.01 17.58 -5.42
CA LEU A 66 17.60 18.93 -5.82
C LEU A 66 16.71 18.92 -7.07
N ALA A 67 17.01 18.06 -8.05
CA ALA A 67 16.17 17.88 -9.23
C ALA A 67 14.78 17.31 -8.86
N LEU A 68 14.73 16.34 -7.93
CA LEU A 68 13.49 15.82 -7.38
C LEU A 68 12.74 16.86 -6.56
N ALA A 69 13.44 17.74 -5.83
CA ALA A 69 12.82 18.85 -5.10
C ALA A 69 12.20 19.89 -6.06
N PHE A 70 12.82 20.13 -7.20
CA PHE A 70 12.23 20.97 -8.24
C PHE A 70 10.97 20.32 -8.84
N GLN A 71 11.03 19.00 -9.10
CA GLN A 71 9.90 18.26 -9.65
C GLN A 71 8.73 18.14 -8.66
N SER A 72 9.00 17.99 -7.36
CA SER A 72 7.95 17.92 -6.34
C SER A 72 7.12 19.20 -6.28
N ILE A 73 7.69 20.35 -6.64
CA ILE A 73 6.93 21.61 -6.66
C ILE A 73 5.77 21.56 -7.64
N GLY A 74 5.99 20.99 -8.83
CA GLY A 74 4.97 20.91 -9.88
C GLY A 74 3.82 19.95 -9.59
N VAL A 75 4.08 18.92 -8.79
CA VAL A 75 3.11 17.84 -8.55
C VAL A 75 2.43 18.00 -7.20
N VAL A 76 3.17 18.37 -6.15
CA VAL A 76 2.71 18.21 -4.77
C VAL A 76 2.02 19.46 -4.22
N TYR A 77 2.42 20.65 -4.66
CA TYR A 77 2.02 21.91 -4.00
C TYR A 77 0.98 22.73 -4.76
N GLY A 78 0.41 22.19 -5.83
CA GLY A 78 -0.64 22.88 -6.59
C GLY A 78 -1.82 23.25 -5.69
N ASP A 79 -2.31 22.29 -4.91
CA ASP A 79 -3.50 22.46 -4.07
C ASP A 79 -3.31 23.52 -2.97
N ILE A 80 -2.28 23.35 -2.13
CA ILE A 80 -1.94 24.34 -1.09
C ILE A 80 -1.53 25.70 -1.67
N GLY A 81 -0.96 25.72 -2.88
CA GLY A 81 -0.55 26.93 -3.60
C GLY A 81 -1.73 27.73 -4.16
N THR A 82 -2.89 27.11 -4.36
CA THR A 82 -4.11 27.77 -4.86
C THR A 82 -5.02 28.27 -3.74
N SER A 83 -4.81 27.83 -2.50
CA SER A 83 -5.60 28.27 -1.33
C SER A 83 -5.69 29.80 -1.12
N PRO A 84 -4.67 30.63 -1.44
CA PRO A 84 -4.80 32.10 -1.34
C PRO A 84 -5.93 32.71 -2.19
N LEU A 85 -6.43 31.98 -3.19
CA LEU A 85 -7.54 32.45 -4.04
C LEU A 85 -8.86 32.60 -3.27
N TYR A 86 -9.09 31.79 -2.24
CA TYR A 86 -10.42 31.70 -1.59
C TYR A 86 -10.43 31.80 -0.07
N VAL A 87 -9.27 31.76 0.62
CA VAL A 87 -9.21 31.74 2.09
C VAL A 87 -9.79 33.02 2.73
N TYR A 88 -9.40 34.22 2.29
CA TYR A 88 -9.94 35.46 2.87
C TYR A 88 -11.44 35.64 2.56
N ALA A 89 -11.86 35.33 1.33
CA ALA A 89 -13.26 35.35 0.93
C ALA A 89 -14.11 34.41 1.80
N SER A 90 -13.59 33.22 2.10
CA SER A 90 -14.28 32.24 2.95
C SER A 90 -14.24 32.57 4.45
N THR A 91 -13.20 33.26 4.92
CA THR A 91 -13.03 33.62 6.33
C THR A 91 -13.91 34.81 6.72
N PHE A 92 -14.02 35.79 5.82
CA PHE A 92 -14.81 37.01 6.01
C PHE A 92 -16.06 37.01 5.12
N ALA A 93 -16.80 35.91 5.09
CA ALA A 93 -18.03 35.78 4.28
C ALA A 93 -19.07 36.88 4.59
N ASP A 94 -19.18 37.29 5.86
CA ASP A 94 -20.06 38.36 6.32
C ASP A 94 -19.39 39.77 6.29
N GLY A 95 -18.22 39.90 5.64
CA GLY A 95 -17.42 41.11 5.59
C GLY A 95 -16.53 41.37 6.81
N ILE A 96 -15.68 42.40 6.72
CA ILE A 96 -14.73 42.80 7.77
C ILE A 96 -15.40 43.80 8.71
N ARG A 97 -15.62 43.42 9.97
CA ARG A 97 -16.24 44.29 10.99
C ARG A 97 -15.23 45.27 11.61
N ASN A 98 -14.04 44.79 11.94
CA ASN A 98 -12.98 45.60 12.52
C ASN A 98 -11.67 45.41 11.72
N LYS A 99 -10.94 46.50 11.45
CA LYS A 99 -9.66 46.45 10.72
C LYS A 99 -8.61 45.61 11.44
N ASP A 100 -8.62 45.57 12.77
CA ASP A 100 -7.69 44.76 13.56
C ASP A 100 -7.94 43.25 13.42
N ASP A 101 -9.09 42.85 12.87
CA ASP A 101 -9.41 41.44 12.64
C ASP A 101 -8.62 40.87 11.47
N ILE A 102 -8.20 41.71 10.53
CA ILE A 102 -7.31 41.33 9.42
C ILE A 102 -5.98 40.83 9.99
N LEU A 103 -5.42 41.53 10.99
CA LEU A 103 -4.17 41.13 11.67
C LEU A 103 -4.36 39.83 12.46
N GLY A 104 -5.51 39.67 13.12
CA GLY A 104 -5.86 38.47 13.86
C GLY A 104 -5.95 37.23 12.97
N VAL A 105 -6.67 37.34 11.86
CA VAL A 105 -6.83 36.27 10.86
C VAL A 105 -5.52 35.98 10.15
N LEU A 106 -4.74 36.99 9.78
CA LEU A 106 -3.41 36.76 9.21
C LEU A 106 -2.51 35.99 10.20
N SER A 107 -2.52 36.37 11.48
CA SER A 107 -1.77 35.66 12.51
C SER A 107 -2.21 34.19 12.61
N LEU A 108 -3.52 33.92 12.59
CA LEU A 108 -4.07 32.57 12.54
C LEU A 108 -3.57 31.78 11.32
N ILE A 109 -3.59 32.37 10.12
CA ILE A 109 -3.11 31.72 8.89
C ILE A 109 -1.61 31.38 9.01
N ILE A 110 -0.78 32.34 9.43
CA ILE A 110 0.68 32.14 9.59
C ILE A 110 0.97 30.95 10.51
N TYR A 111 0.36 30.93 11.70
CA TYR A 111 0.59 29.86 12.66
C TYR A 111 -0.03 28.53 12.23
N THR A 112 -1.12 28.55 11.49
CA THR A 112 -1.74 27.31 10.98
C THR A 112 -0.87 26.66 9.92
N ILE A 113 -0.32 27.43 8.98
CA ILE A 113 0.63 26.92 7.97
C ILE A 113 1.94 26.45 8.64
N ALA A 114 2.43 27.19 9.64
CA ALA A 114 3.66 26.83 10.35
C ALA A 114 3.51 25.58 11.22
N LEU A 115 2.37 25.39 11.89
CA LEU A 115 2.15 24.25 12.79
C LEU A 115 1.72 22.99 12.03
N VAL A 116 0.82 23.10 11.06
CA VAL A 116 0.23 21.92 10.41
C VAL A 116 1.08 21.48 9.19
N PRO A 117 1.11 22.17 8.04
CA PRO A 117 1.98 21.78 6.93
C PRO A 117 3.46 21.66 7.30
N LEU A 118 4.05 22.69 7.90
CA LEU A 118 5.50 22.74 8.11
C LEU A 118 5.94 21.84 9.28
N LEU A 119 5.47 22.09 10.50
CA LEU A 119 5.93 21.34 11.67
C LEU A 119 5.38 19.91 11.72
N LYS A 120 4.06 19.73 11.63
CA LYS A 120 3.44 18.39 11.71
C LYS A 120 3.80 17.57 10.48
N TYR A 121 3.49 18.04 9.28
CA TYR A 121 3.62 17.17 8.11
C TYR A 121 5.07 17.05 7.62
N VAL A 122 5.69 18.16 7.23
CA VAL A 122 7.01 18.15 6.59
C VAL A 122 8.12 17.60 7.50
N PHE A 123 8.12 17.97 8.79
CA PHE A 123 9.17 17.52 9.71
C PHE A 123 8.86 16.23 10.47
N ILE A 124 7.59 15.86 10.64
CA ILE A 124 7.22 14.70 11.46
C ILE A 124 6.52 13.62 10.62
N VAL A 125 5.32 13.88 10.07
CA VAL A 125 4.48 12.85 9.42
C VAL A 125 5.15 12.26 8.18
N LEU A 126 5.90 13.02 7.37
CA LEU A 126 6.59 12.48 6.19
C LEU A 126 7.57 11.35 6.51
N TRP A 127 8.09 11.28 7.75
CA TRP A 127 8.93 10.16 8.19
C TRP A 127 8.14 8.88 8.50
N ALA A 128 6.82 8.99 8.66
CA ALA A 128 5.92 7.85 8.79
C ALA A 128 5.47 7.43 7.38
N ASN A 129 6.31 6.67 6.69
CA ASN A 129 6.03 6.14 5.35
C ASN A 129 6.31 4.63 5.28
N ASP A 130 5.70 3.94 4.32
CA ASP A 130 5.92 2.52 4.04
C ASP A 130 6.69 2.38 2.73
N ASN A 131 8.00 2.12 2.82
CA ASN A 131 8.93 2.03 1.67
C ASN A 131 8.88 3.25 0.73
N GLY A 132 8.60 4.44 1.25
CA GLY A 132 8.47 5.67 0.47
C GLY A 132 7.03 6.08 0.14
N ASP A 133 6.05 5.20 0.32
CA ASP A 133 4.63 5.55 0.15
C ASP A 133 4.07 6.21 1.41
N GLY A 134 3.28 7.25 1.22
CA GLY A 134 2.58 7.98 2.29
C GLY A 134 1.06 7.84 2.18
N GLY A 135 0.33 8.52 3.05
CA GLY A 135 -1.13 8.44 3.13
C GLY A 135 -1.65 7.38 4.11
N THR A 136 -2.95 7.46 4.39
CA THR A 136 -3.61 6.68 5.45
C THR A 136 -3.52 5.16 5.23
N PHE A 137 -3.59 4.66 3.99
CA PHE A 137 -3.43 3.22 3.70
C PHE A 137 -1.98 2.74 3.84
N ALA A 138 -0.98 3.57 3.50
CA ALA A 138 0.43 3.22 3.69
C ALA A 138 0.74 3.08 5.19
N LEU A 139 0.22 4.00 6.00
CA LEU A 139 0.30 3.90 7.46
C LEU A 139 -0.38 2.63 7.99
N TYR A 140 -1.55 2.26 7.46
CA TYR A 140 -2.23 1.03 7.85
C TYR A 140 -1.48 -0.24 7.42
N SER A 141 -0.93 -0.27 6.20
CA SER A 141 -0.07 -1.35 5.71
C SER A 141 1.13 -1.55 6.63
N LEU A 142 1.82 -0.45 6.96
CA LEU A 142 2.94 -0.45 7.90
C LEU A 142 2.51 -0.99 9.27
N LEU A 143 1.37 -0.55 9.80
CA LEU A 143 0.87 -1.01 11.09
C LEU A 143 0.47 -2.49 11.07
N CYS A 144 -0.16 -2.97 10.01
CA CYS A 144 -0.47 -4.38 9.79
C CYS A 144 0.79 -5.24 9.76
N ARG A 145 1.83 -4.77 9.07
CA ARG A 145 3.13 -5.44 8.94
C ARG A 145 3.90 -5.55 10.27
N TYR A 146 3.85 -4.52 11.10
CA TYR A 146 4.61 -4.49 12.37
C TYR A 146 3.85 -5.07 13.58
N ALA A 147 2.52 -4.93 13.61
CA ALA A 147 1.68 -5.30 14.75
C ALA A 147 0.67 -6.42 14.47
N ARG A 148 0.77 -7.14 13.34
CA ARG A 148 -0.10 -8.29 12.98
C ARG A 148 -1.60 -7.99 13.12
N VAL A 149 -1.97 -6.77 12.73
CA VAL A 149 -3.33 -6.23 12.89
C VAL A 149 -4.19 -6.47 11.65
N SER A 150 -3.64 -7.13 10.61
CA SER A 150 -4.34 -7.37 9.37
C SER A 150 -5.52 -8.32 9.58
N LEU A 151 -6.69 -7.92 9.06
CA LEU A 151 -7.90 -8.74 9.14
C LEU A 151 -7.79 -10.03 8.31
N ILE A 152 -6.91 -10.04 7.30
CA ILE A 152 -6.49 -11.22 6.54
C ILE A 152 -5.13 -11.65 7.12
N PRO A 153 -4.91 -12.93 7.49
CA PRO A 153 -3.62 -13.42 7.94
C PRO A 153 -2.62 -13.25 6.80
N ASN A 154 -1.77 -12.24 6.93
CA ASN A 154 -0.64 -12.00 6.05
C ASN A 154 0.68 -12.47 6.70
N ASP A 155 0.58 -13.29 7.75
CA ASP A 155 1.72 -13.74 8.55
C ASP A 155 2.32 -14.98 7.89
N GLN A 156 2.87 -14.78 6.70
CA GLN A 156 3.76 -15.74 6.07
C GLN A 156 5.13 -15.61 6.76
N PRO A 157 5.74 -16.70 7.28
CA PRO A 157 6.99 -16.65 8.02
C PRO A 157 8.16 -16.05 7.21
N GLU A 158 7.95 -15.91 5.90
CA GLU A 158 8.93 -15.46 4.92
C GLU A 158 9.00 -13.92 4.78
N ASP A 159 7.94 -13.20 5.13
CA ASP A 159 7.95 -11.72 5.16
C ASP A 159 8.87 -11.15 6.26
N ARG A 160 9.24 -11.99 7.24
CA ARG A 160 10.20 -11.67 8.31
C ARG A 160 11.66 -11.70 7.85
N GLU A 161 11.97 -12.33 6.72
CA GLU A 161 13.34 -12.45 6.21
C GLU A 161 13.68 -11.43 5.12
N LEU A 162 12.68 -10.70 4.62
CA LEU A 162 12.90 -9.54 3.75
C LEU A 162 13.72 -8.49 4.51
N SER A 163 14.82 -8.07 3.90
CA SER A 163 16.04 -7.42 4.44
C SER A 163 15.90 -6.16 5.30
N ASN A 164 14.69 -5.72 5.65
CA ASN A 164 14.41 -4.63 6.57
C ASN A 164 14.04 -5.07 8.00
N TYR A 165 13.88 -6.38 8.26
CA TYR A 165 13.56 -6.92 9.58
C TYR A 165 14.82 -7.18 10.43
N ARG A 166 15.50 -6.13 10.89
CA ARG A 166 16.40 -6.26 12.04
C ARG A 166 15.57 -6.13 13.33
N LEU A 167 15.27 -7.27 13.94
CA LEU A 167 14.84 -7.34 15.34
C LEU A 167 16.05 -6.96 16.22
N ASP A 168 16.21 -5.66 16.47
CA ASP A 168 17.17 -5.18 17.45
C ASP A 168 16.83 -5.71 18.85
N THR A 169 17.86 -6.06 19.61
CA THR A 169 17.82 -6.55 20.99
C THR A 169 17.00 -5.65 21.94
N PRO A 170 16.35 -6.21 22.99
CA PRO A 170 15.30 -5.52 23.72
C PRO A 170 15.81 -4.41 24.64
N SER A 171 15.25 -3.20 24.49
CA SER A 171 15.36 -2.09 25.44
C SER A 171 14.03 -1.89 26.20
N ASN A 172 14.05 -1.18 27.33
CA ASN A 172 12.84 -0.89 28.13
C ASN A 172 11.72 -0.16 27.35
N GLN A 173 12.06 0.57 26.26
CA GLN A 173 11.09 1.19 25.35
C GLN A 173 10.36 0.16 24.47
N LEU A 174 11.03 -0.96 24.15
CA LEU A 174 10.47 -2.06 23.38
C LEU A 174 9.36 -2.81 24.15
N ARG A 175 9.47 -2.89 25.48
CA ARG A 175 8.47 -3.56 26.34
C ARG A 175 7.10 -2.88 26.30
N ARG A 176 7.04 -1.56 26.09
CA ARG A 176 5.77 -0.83 25.88
C ARG A 176 5.20 -1.11 24.50
N ALA A 177 6.03 -0.99 23.46
CA ALA A 177 5.62 -1.30 22.10
C ALA A 177 5.08 -2.74 22.01
N GLN A 178 5.74 -3.70 22.68
CA GLN A 178 5.29 -5.08 22.82
C GLN A 178 3.95 -5.18 23.55
N LYS A 179 3.74 -4.49 24.69
CA LYS A 179 2.43 -4.51 25.38
C LYS A 179 1.28 -3.93 24.55
N ILE A 180 1.51 -2.81 23.86
CA ILE A 180 0.49 -2.19 23.00
C ILE A 180 0.22 -3.09 21.80
N LYS A 181 1.29 -3.64 21.19
CA LYS A 181 1.21 -4.62 20.11
C LYS A 181 0.41 -5.85 20.55
N GLU A 182 0.74 -6.48 21.67
CA GLU A 182 0.00 -7.63 22.21
C GLU A 182 -1.47 -7.29 22.48
N LYS A 183 -1.78 -6.11 23.03
CA LYS A 183 -3.17 -5.67 23.21
C LYS A 183 -3.91 -5.51 21.87
N LEU A 184 -3.25 -4.98 20.85
CA LEU A 184 -3.81 -4.77 19.52
C LEU A 184 -3.95 -6.11 18.75
N GLU A 185 -3.00 -7.03 18.92
CA GLU A 185 -3.02 -8.38 18.36
C GLU A 185 -4.13 -9.24 18.99
N ASN A 186 -4.30 -9.16 20.30
CA ASN A 186 -5.29 -9.97 21.03
C ASN A 186 -6.72 -9.43 20.88
N SER A 187 -6.90 -8.17 20.47
CA SER A 187 -8.20 -7.51 20.37
C SER A 187 -8.72 -7.46 18.93
N LYS A 188 -9.66 -8.37 18.60
CA LYS A 188 -10.39 -8.34 17.32
C LYS A 188 -11.17 -7.04 17.12
N THR A 189 -11.68 -6.43 18.20
CA THR A 189 -12.41 -5.16 18.13
C THR A 189 -11.49 -3.99 17.80
N ALA A 190 -10.28 -3.95 18.37
CA ALA A 190 -9.29 -2.94 18.02
C ALA A 190 -8.79 -3.07 16.57
N GLN A 191 -8.57 -4.30 16.09
CA GLN A 191 -8.27 -4.59 14.68
C GLN A 191 -9.37 -4.08 13.74
N LEU A 192 -10.63 -4.39 14.07
CA LEU A 192 -11.78 -3.95 13.29
C LEU A 192 -11.91 -2.42 13.31
N MET A 193 -11.77 -1.78 14.48
CA MET A 193 -11.85 -0.33 14.61
C MET A 193 -10.74 0.39 13.85
N LEU A 194 -9.50 -0.12 13.93
CA LEU A 194 -8.38 0.42 13.16
C LEU A 194 -8.63 0.31 11.66
N PHE A 195 -9.14 -0.84 11.20
CA PHE A 195 -9.51 -1.04 9.81
C PHE A 195 -10.60 -0.05 9.37
N LEU A 196 -11.69 0.08 10.16
CA LEU A 196 -12.79 1.00 9.90
C LEU A 196 -12.32 2.45 9.81
N VAL A 197 -11.46 2.89 10.74
CA VAL A 197 -10.86 4.24 10.72
C VAL A 197 -10.00 4.46 9.48
N THR A 198 -9.25 3.45 9.05
CA THR A 198 -8.41 3.51 7.85
C THR A 198 -9.25 3.63 6.58
N ILE A 199 -10.26 2.77 6.40
CA ILE A 199 -11.14 2.83 5.22
C ILE A 199 -11.95 4.13 5.19
N LEU A 200 -12.28 4.69 6.37
CA LEU A 200 -12.92 6.00 6.47
C LEU A 200 -11.98 7.13 6.04
N GLY A 201 -10.75 7.19 6.56
CA GLY A 201 -9.78 8.22 6.17
C GLY A 201 -9.47 8.17 4.67
N THR A 202 -9.31 6.98 4.12
CA THR A 202 -8.96 6.79 2.70
C THR A 202 -10.12 7.11 1.76
N SER A 203 -11.36 6.74 2.12
CA SER A 203 -12.56 7.16 1.39
C SER A 203 -12.79 8.67 1.44
N MET A 204 -12.44 9.33 2.55
CA MET A 204 -12.47 10.79 2.66
C MET A 204 -11.42 11.47 1.77
N VAL A 205 -10.19 10.95 1.68
CA VAL A 205 -9.17 11.47 0.75
C VAL A 205 -9.59 11.26 -0.72
N ILE A 206 -10.23 10.13 -1.04
CA ILE A 206 -10.83 9.92 -2.37
C ILE A 206 -11.93 10.97 -2.63
N GLY A 207 -12.74 11.31 -1.61
CA GLY A 207 -13.75 12.36 -1.69
C GLY A 207 -13.17 13.76 -1.90
N ASP A 208 -12.08 14.08 -1.22
CA ASP A 208 -11.29 15.29 -1.44
C ASP A 208 -10.83 15.38 -2.92
N GLY A 209 -10.33 14.27 -3.48
CA GLY A 209 -9.96 14.19 -4.90
C GLY A 209 -11.09 14.48 -5.90
N VAL A 210 -12.35 14.38 -5.48
CA VAL A 210 -13.53 14.79 -6.26
C VAL A 210 -13.87 16.27 -6.04
N LEU A 211 -13.66 16.80 -4.83
CA LEU A 211 -14.03 18.18 -4.48
C LEU A 211 -13.03 19.21 -5.01
N THR A 212 -11.74 18.89 -5.02
CA THR A 212 -10.66 19.80 -5.47
C THR A 212 -10.85 20.28 -6.92
N PRO A 213 -11.17 19.41 -7.90
CA PRO A 213 -11.53 19.84 -9.25
C PRO A 213 -12.79 20.72 -9.30
N CYS A 214 -13.78 20.47 -8.45
CA CYS A 214 -15.03 21.25 -8.42
C CYS A 214 -14.78 22.70 -7.99
N ILE A 215 -14.01 22.89 -6.91
CA ILE A 215 -13.63 24.22 -6.42
C ILE A 215 -12.75 24.94 -7.45
N SER A 216 -11.79 24.20 -8.03
CA SER A 216 -10.89 24.71 -9.07
C SER A 216 -11.60 25.07 -10.38
N GLY A 217 -12.74 24.46 -10.72
CA GLY A 217 -13.53 24.88 -11.87
C GLY A 217 -14.28 26.19 -11.61
N LEU A 218 -14.96 26.26 -10.47
CA LEU A 218 -15.92 27.33 -10.13
C LEU A 218 -15.29 28.68 -9.74
N PHE A 219 -14.00 28.74 -9.40
CA PHE A 219 -13.34 30.01 -9.08
C PHE A 219 -13.05 30.89 -10.30
N LEU A 220 -13.28 30.37 -11.52
CA LEU A 220 -13.17 31.12 -12.77
C LEU A 220 -14.32 32.12 -12.87
N LEU A 221 -14.13 33.31 -12.29
CA LEU A 221 -15.11 34.40 -12.24
C LEU A 221 -15.30 35.10 -13.60
N ILE A 222 -15.62 34.34 -14.65
CA ILE A 222 -15.89 34.85 -15.99
C ILE A 222 -17.40 34.80 -16.26
N GLY A 223 -18.08 35.95 -16.17
CA GLY A 223 -19.46 36.13 -16.64
C GLY A 223 -20.56 35.78 -15.63
N SER A 224 -21.75 35.41 -16.13
CA SER A 224 -22.91 35.07 -15.30
C SER A 224 -22.74 33.70 -14.63
N LEU A 225 -23.41 33.48 -13.49
CA LEU A 225 -23.27 32.25 -12.70
C LEU A 225 -23.55 30.96 -13.51
N ASP A 226 -24.56 30.98 -14.38
CA ASP A 226 -24.87 29.83 -15.24
C ASP A 226 -23.80 29.61 -16.33
N ALA A 227 -23.18 30.68 -16.84
CA ALA A 227 -22.06 30.59 -17.77
C ALA A 227 -20.80 30.04 -17.09
N VAL A 228 -20.51 30.47 -15.85
CA VAL A 228 -19.38 29.97 -15.04
C VAL A 228 -19.52 28.47 -14.79
N VAL A 229 -20.70 28.00 -14.40
CA VAL A 229 -20.97 26.56 -14.18
C VAL A 229 -20.77 25.77 -15.48
N GLY A 230 -21.26 26.29 -16.62
CA GLY A 230 -21.11 25.65 -17.93
C GLY A 230 -19.64 25.53 -18.37
N VAL A 231 -18.86 26.61 -18.23
CA VAL A 231 -17.42 26.63 -18.53
C VAL A 231 -16.66 25.69 -17.58
N SER A 232 -17.00 25.68 -16.30
CA SER A 232 -16.41 24.77 -15.30
C SER A 232 -16.61 23.31 -15.69
N ILE A 233 -17.83 22.92 -16.08
CA ILE A 233 -18.13 21.55 -16.53
C ILE A 233 -17.32 21.20 -17.79
N ALA A 234 -17.20 22.12 -18.75
CA ALA A 234 -16.40 21.88 -19.95
C ALA A 234 -14.91 21.66 -19.63
N ILE A 235 -14.36 22.47 -18.71
CA ILE A 235 -12.97 22.31 -18.24
C ILE A 235 -12.78 20.99 -17.51
N LEU A 236 -13.73 20.59 -16.65
CA LEU A 236 -13.68 19.29 -15.97
C LEU A 236 -13.67 18.12 -16.96
N ILE A 237 -14.56 18.13 -17.96
CA ILE A 237 -14.60 17.06 -18.98
C ILE A 237 -13.27 17.01 -19.76
N LEU A 238 -12.72 18.17 -20.14
CA LEU A 238 -11.43 18.25 -20.81
C LEU A 238 -10.30 17.71 -19.91
N LEU A 239 -10.27 18.11 -18.64
CA LEU A 239 -9.28 17.69 -17.65
C LEU A 239 -9.29 16.16 -17.50
N PHE A 240 -10.47 15.55 -17.30
CA PHE A 240 -10.62 14.10 -17.14
C PHE A 240 -10.35 13.33 -18.43
N SER A 241 -10.56 13.94 -19.61
CA SER A 241 -10.23 13.35 -20.91
C SER A 241 -8.71 13.28 -21.15
N VAL A 242 -7.95 14.26 -20.65
CA VAL A 242 -6.50 14.34 -20.80
C VAL A 242 -5.76 13.39 -19.85
N GLN A 243 -6.37 12.94 -18.75
CA GLN A 243 -5.71 12.06 -17.75
C GLN A 243 -5.13 10.77 -18.33
N ARG A 244 -5.68 10.25 -19.44
CA ARG A 244 -5.17 9.03 -20.12
C ARG A 244 -3.72 9.12 -20.59
N PHE A 245 -3.20 10.34 -20.79
CA PHE A 245 -1.84 10.57 -21.25
C PHE A 245 -0.79 10.45 -20.13
N GLY A 246 -1.24 10.33 -18.87
CA GLY A 246 -0.41 10.06 -17.71
C GLY A 246 0.39 11.25 -17.20
N THR A 247 0.84 11.16 -15.94
CA THR A 247 1.63 12.21 -15.27
C THR A 247 3.10 12.24 -15.70
N ASP A 248 3.63 11.16 -16.26
CA ASP A 248 5.05 11.02 -16.64
C ASP A 248 5.51 12.09 -17.64
N LYS A 249 4.71 12.32 -18.69
CA LYS A 249 5.04 13.29 -19.75
C LYS A 249 4.69 14.72 -19.37
N VAL A 250 3.69 14.92 -18.51
CA VAL A 250 3.14 16.25 -18.21
C VAL A 250 3.77 16.85 -16.95
N GLY A 251 4.24 16.02 -16.00
CA GLY A 251 4.86 16.47 -14.75
C GLY A 251 6.11 17.34 -14.93
N TYR A 252 6.91 17.09 -15.97
CA TYR A 252 8.04 17.96 -16.32
C TYR A 252 7.60 19.37 -16.76
N SER A 253 6.42 19.48 -17.36
CA SER A 253 5.84 20.77 -17.78
C SER A 253 5.10 21.48 -16.63
N PHE A 254 4.68 20.75 -15.59
CA PHE A 254 3.97 21.31 -14.44
C PHE A 254 4.89 22.08 -13.49
N ALA A 255 6.11 21.61 -13.25
CA ALA A 255 7.03 22.27 -12.32
C ALA A 255 7.34 23.73 -12.70
N PRO A 256 7.65 24.08 -13.96
CA PRO A 256 7.82 25.48 -14.36
C PRO A 256 6.59 26.36 -14.14
N ILE A 257 5.39 25.83 -14.39
CA ILE A 257 4.13 26.58 -14.24
C ILE A 257 3.87 26.90 -12.76
N ILE A 258 4.01 25.91 -11.89
CA ILE A 258 3.79 26.11 -10.44
C ILE A 258 4.88 27.00 -9.82
N ILE A 259 6.13 26.93 -10.30
CA ILE A 259 7.18 27.84 -9.85
C ILE A 259 6.90 29.27 -10.29
N LEU A 260 6.45 29.46 -11.54
CA LEU A 260 6.01 30.76 -12.03
C LEU A 260 4.84 31.31 -11.19
N TRP A 261 3.89 30.44 -10.84
CA TRP A 261 2.79 30.77 -9.94
C TRP A 261 3.26 31.22 -8.56
N PHE A 262 4.13 30.45 -7.90
CA PHE A 262 4.69 30.84 -6.61
C PHE A 262 5.49 32.15 -6.68
N SER A 263 6.20 32.38 -7.80
CA SER A 263 6.88 33.65 -8.05
C SER A 263 5.91 34.81 -8.20
N PHE A 264 4.77 34.62 -8.87
CA PHE A 264 3.75 35.67 -9.02
C PHE A 264 3.07 35.99 -7.69
N ILE A 265 2.58 34.99 -6.95
CA ILE A 265 1.89 35.25 -5.67
C ILE A 265 2.85 35.86 -4.63
N SER A 266 4.12 35.44 -4.63
CA SER A 266 5.14 36.01 -3.75
C SER A 266 5.50 37.45 -4.15
N GLY A 267 5.72 37.70 -5.45
CA GLY A 267 6.05 39.03 -5.97
C GLY A 267 4.91 40.03 -5.78
N ILE A 268 3.67 39.66 -6.10
CA ILE A 268 2.47 40.49 -5.88
C ILE A 268 2.24 40.69 -4.38
N GLY A 269 2.40 39.64 -3.57
CA GLY A 269 2.29 39.72 -2.12
C GLY A 269 3.27 40.73 -1.51
N LEU A 270 4.54 40.67 -1.94
CA LEU A 270 5.58 41.58 -1.50
C LEU A 270 5.36 43.01 -1.98
N TYR A 271 4.92 43.19 -3.24
CA TYR A 271 4.52 44.50 -3.78
C TYR A 271 3.39 45.13 -2.95
N ASN A 272 2.34 44.36 -2.65
CA ASN A 272 1.20 44.83 -1.87
C ASN A 272 1.58 45.17 -0.43
N LEU A 273 2.49 44.39 0.17
CA LEU A 273 3.03 44.66 1.50
C LEU A 273 3.71 46.03 1.57
N PHE A 274 4.58 46.35 0.62
CA PHE A 274 5.29 47.64 0.59
C PHE A 274 4.40 48.82 0.16
N LYS A 275 3.47 48.60 -0.77
CA LYS A 275 2.58 49.65 -1.30
C LYS A 275 1.48 50.05 -0.33
N TYR A 276 0.85 49.09 0.34
CA TYR A 276 -0.36 49.35 1.11
C TYR A 276 -0.09 49.54 2.59
N ASN A 277 0.54 48.57 3.27
CA ASN A 277 0.87 48.66 4.70
C ASN A 277 1.86 47.58 5.18
N VAL A 278 3.08 47.97 5.55
CA VAL A 278 4.09 47.07 6.15
C VAL A 278 3.76 46.70 7.60
N GLY A 279 2.92 47.49 8.28
CA GLY A 279 2.48 47.24 9.67
C GLY A 279 1.73 45.92 9.86
N VAL A 280 1.29 45.29 8.77
CA VAL A 280 0.65 43.97 8.77
C VAL A 280 1.57 42.85 9.26
N LEU A 281 2.90 43.02 9.16
CA LEU A 281 3.89 42.09 9.71
C LEU A 281 3.84 41.97 11.24
N ARG A 282 3.11 42.85 11.94
CA ARG A 282 2.85 42.66 13.37
C ARG A 282 2.06 41.38 13.65
N ALA A 283 1.35 40.83 12.67
CA ALA A 283 0.62 39.56 12.77
C ALA A 283 1.50 38.34 13.07
N PHE A 284 2.84 38.43 12.89
CA PHE A 284 3.76 37.38 13.37
C PHE A 284 3.77 37.25 14.91
N ASN A 285 3.26 38.24 15.64
CA ASN A 285 3.07 38.15 17.07
C ASN A 285 1.77 37.40 17.39
N PRO A 286 1.80 36.27 18.13
CA PRO A 286 0.60 35.46 18.40
C PRO A 286 -0.41 36.17 19.30
N LYS A 287 -0.04 37.30 19.93
CA LYS A 287 -0.96 38.18 20.66
C LYS A 287 -2.20 38.55 19.85
N TYR A 288 -2.04 38.76 18.54
CA TYR A 288 -3.15 39.15 17.66
C TYR A 288 -4.23 38.05 17.53
N ILE A 289 -3.85 36.77 17.70
CA ILE A 289 -4.82 35.66 17.75
C ILE A 289 -5.68 35.78 19.01
N VAL A 290 -5.06 36.02 20.17
CA VAL A 290 -5.76 36.18 21.44
C VAL A 290 -6.69 37.38 21.40
N ASP A 291 -6.21 38.51 20.88
CA ASP A 291 -7.01 39.73 20.77
C ASP A 291 -8.19 39.54 19.79
N TYR A 292 -8.00 38.80 18.69
CA TYR A 292 -9.07 38.46 17.75
C TYR A 292 -10.20 37.65 18.39
N PHE A 293 -9.87 36.59 19.12
CA PHE A 293 -10.88 35.79 19.81
C PHE A 293 -11.54 36.53 20.96
N LYS A 294 -10.81 37.41 21.68
CA LYS A 294 -11.40 38.28 22.71
C LYS A 294 -12.44 39.23 22.13
N ARG A 295 -12.21 39.78 20.93
CA ARG A 295 -13.15 40.70 20.26
C ARG A 295 -14.35 39.99 19.63
N ASN A 296 -14.10 38.89 18.91
CA ASN A 296 -15.13 38.28 18.05
C ASN A 296 -15.82 37.06 18.67
N GLY A 297 -15.28 36.48 19.75
CA GLY A 297 -15.88 35.35 20.47
C GLY A 297 -16.34 34.23 19.54
N LYS A 298 -17.66 33.96 19.52
CA LYS A 298 -18.28 32.94 18.67
C LYS A 298 -18.05 33.16 17.17
N GLN A 299 -18.08 34.40 16.69
CA GLN A 299 -17.85 34.69 15.27
C GLN A 299 -16.40 34.41 14.88
N GLY A 300 -15.46 34.70 15.78
CA GLY A 300 -14.06 34.31 15.62
C GLY A 300 -13.90 32.79 15.51
N TRP A 301 -14.62 32.01 16.33
CA TRP A 301 -14.63 30.55 16.22
C TRP A 301 -15.21 30.05 14.89
N ILE A 302 -16.31 30.63 14.39
CA ILE A 302 -16.90 30.25 13.08
C ILE A 302 -15.94 30.59 11.92
N SER A 303 -15.19 31.68 12.02
CA SER A 303 -14.22 32.10 10.99
C SER A 303 -13.07 31.09 10.80
N LEU A 304 -12.76 30.26 11.79
CA LEU A 304 -11.73 29.21 11.68
C LEU A 304 -12.04 28.22 10.55
N GLY A 305 -13.31 27.99 10.22
CA GLY A 305 -13.69 27.15 9.09
C GLY A 305 -13.30 27.73 7.72
N GLY A 306 -13.08 29.04 7.62
CA GLY A 306 -12.47 29.68 6.44
C GLY A 306 -10.95 29.63 6.49
N VAL A 307 -10.35 29.84 7.67
CA VAL A 307 -8.88 29.77 7.87
C VAL A 307 -8.35 28.38 7.53
N VAL A 308 -9.07 27.32 7.87
CA VAL A 308 -8.63 25.94 7.62
C VAL A 308 -8.40 25.61 6.15
N LEU A 309 -8.97 26.41 5.25
CA LEU A 309 -8.78 26.25 3.82
C LEU A 309 -7.33 26.51 3.38
N CYS A 310 -6.50 27.19 4.18
CA CYS A 310 -5.09 27.42 3.88
C CYS A 310 -4.19 26.18 3.99
N ILE A 311 -4.68 25.09 4.57
CA ILE A 311 -3.91 23.84 4.77
C ILE A 311 -4.45 22.67 3.94
N THR A 312 -5.36 22.93 3.01
CA THR A 312 -6.13 21.91 2.30
C THR A 312 -5.30 20.97 1.42
N GLY A 313 -4.16 21.42 0.89
CA GLY A 313 -3.22 20.56 0.15
C GLY A 313 -2.21 19.77 0.98
N THR A 314 -2.32 19.75 2.32
CA THR A 314 -1.32 19.09 3.16
C THR A 314 -1.46 17.56 3.15
N GLU A 315 -2.68 17.05 3.08
CA GLU A 315 -2.91 15.60 3.00
C GLU A 315 -2.56 15.05 1.62
N ALA A 316 -2.81 15.83 0.55
CA ALA A 316 -2.31 15.57 -0.80
C ALA A 316 -0.80 15.35 -0.80
N MET A 317 -0.06 16.26 -0.14
CA MET A 317 1.39 16.16 0.01
C MET A 317 1.83 14.88 0.72
N PHE A 318 1.02 14.37 1.65
CA PHE A 318 1.31 13.13 2.33
C PHE A 318 0.97 11.90 1.48
N ALA A 319 -0.14 11.90 0.76
CA ALA A 319 -0.55 10.82 -0.12
C ALA A 319 0.42 10.63 -1.32
N ASP A 320 0.94 11.73 -1.87
CA ASP A 320 1.83 11.72 -3.05
C ASP A 320 3.32 11.45 -2.72
N LEU A 321 3.63 11.05 -1.48
CA LEU A 321 5.01 10.78 -1.06
C LEU A 321 5.68 9.67 -1.88
N GLY A 322 4.92 8.69 -2.40
CA GLY A 322 5.43 7.55 -3.18
C GLY A 322 6.26 7.91 -4.42
N HIS A 323 6.19 9.17 -4.86
CA HIS A 323 6.94 9.67 -6.01
C HIS A 323 8.23 10.42 -5.65
N PHE A 324 8.36 10.90 -4.42
CA PHE A 324 9.38 11.87 -4.03
C PHE A 324 10.06 11.49 -2.72
N ASN A 325 11.35 11.80 -2.60
CA ASN A 325 12.06 11.60 -1.34
C ASN A 325 11.60 12.64 -0.29
N VAL A 326 11.48 12.22 0.97
CA VAL A 326 11.15 13.08 2.12
C VAL A 326 12.02 14.34 2.16
N GLN A 327 13.33 14.20 1.91
CA GLN A 327 14.27 15.32 1.90
C GLN A 327 13.97 16.33 0.78
N SER A 328 13.54 15.87 -0.40
CA SER A 328 13.18 16.74 -1.52
C SER A 328 11.95 17.59 -1.20
N ILE A 329 10.96 17.00 -0.54
CA ILE A 329 9.75 17.72 -0.07
C ILE A 329 10.12 18.72 1.04
N GLN A 330 11.02 18.35 1.97
CA GLN A 330 11.47 19.26 3.03
C GLN A 330 12.16 20.51 2.48
N ILE A 331 13.05 20.35 1.49
CA ILE A 331 13.76 21.46 0.87
C ILE A 331 12.80 22.37 0.09
N SER A 332 11.95 21.77 -0.77
CA SER A 332 11.06 22.55 -1.63
C SER A 332 9.94 23.25 -0.85
N PHE A 333 9.34 22.59 0.15
CA PHE A 333 8.33 23.22 0.99
C PHE A 333 8.91 24.36 1.83
N SER A 334 10.01 24.12 2.55
CA SER A 334 10.59 25.10 3.47
C SER A 334 11.26 26.26 2.73
N GLY A 335 11.84 26.00 1.56
CA GLY A 335 12.60 26.99 0.79
C GLY A 335 11.75 27.85 -0.15
N ILE A 336 10.65 27.31 -0.72
CA ILE A 336 9.88 28.00 -1.76
C ILE A 336 8.42 28.18 -1.34
N VAL A 337 7.71 27.11 -1.01
CA VAL A 337 6.26 27.15 -0.78
C VAL A 337 5.89 27.98 0.44
N PHE A 338 6.51 27.66 1.58
CA PHE A 338 6.25 28.34 2.85
C PHE A 338 6.47 29.86 2.76
N PRO A 339 7.64 30.37 2.31
CA PRO A 339 7.83 31.82 2.19
C PRO A 339 6.93 32.47 1.15
N ALA A 340 6.62 31.79 0.03
CA ALA A 340 5.74 32.32 -0.99
C ALA A 340 4.30 32.49 -0.48
N LEU A 341 3.77 31.52 0.26
CA LEU A 341 2.44 31.60 0.88
C LEU A 341 2.37 32.70 1.94
N LEU A 342 3.38 32.81 2.80
CA LEU A 342 3.45 33.88 3.80
C LEU A 342 3.44 35.27 3.15
N ALA A 343 4.21 35.45 2.08
CA ALA A 343 4.23 36.70 1.32
C ALA A 343 2.85 37.01 0.68
N ALA A 344 2.21 36.00 0.08
CA ALA A 344 0.90 36.14 -0.55
C ALA A 344 -0.17 36.58 0.46
N TYR A 345 -0.31 35.87 1.58
CA TYR A 345 -1.30 36.21 2.62
C TYR A 345 -1.01 37.55 3.28
N SER A 346 0.26 37.87 3.55
CA SER A 346 0.64 39.17 4.11
C SER A 346 0.31 40.33 3.17
N GLY A 347 0.52 40.15 1.85
CA GLY A 347 0.16 41.13 0.84
C GLY A 347 -1.35 41.34 0.70
N GLN A 348 -2.14 40.26 0.72
CA GLN A 348 -3.61 40.35 0.73
C GLN A 348 -4.14 41.08 1.96
N ALA A 349 -3.59 40.78 3.14
CA ALA A 349 -3.94 41.50 4.37
C ALA A 349 -3.57 43.00 4.31
N ALA A 350 -2.40 43.34 3.72
CA ALA A 350 -2.00 44.72 3.50
C ALA A 350 -2.99 45.47 2.58
N TYR A 351 -3.46 44.82 1.53
CA TYR A 351 -4.49 45.36 0.63
C TYR A 351 -5.83 45.59 1.36
N LEU A 352 -6.33 44.57 2.07
CA LEU A 352 -7.60 44.64 2.81
C LEU A 352 -7.63 45.70 3.90
N THR A 353 -6.47 46.08 4.45
CA THR A 353 -6.40 47.16 5.44
C THR A 353 -6.83 48.51 4.86
N LYS A 354 -6.59 48.73 3.56
CA LYS A 354 -7.03 49.93 2.81
C LYS A 354 -8.39 49.75 2.15
N PHE A 355 -8.67 48.56 1.60
CA PHE A 355 -9.91 48.26 0.86
C PHE A 355 -10.72 47.15 1.54
N PRO A 356 -11.37 47.42 2.69
CA PRO A 356 -12.07 46.39 3.47
C PRO A 356 -13.36 45.87 2.81
N ASN A 357 -13.88 46.53 1.79
CA ASN A 357 -15.10 46.11 1.09
C ASN A 357 -14.84 45.09 -0.03
N SER A 358 -13.58 44.90 -0.44
CA SER A 358 -13.16 44.03 -1.56
C SER A 358 -12.80 42.60 -1.14
N VAL A 359 -13.52 42.04 -0.16
CA VAL A 359 -13.19 40.74 0.45
C VAL A 359 -13.38 39.57 -0.51
N LEU A 360 -14.50 39.55 -1.24
CA LEU A 360 -14.87 38.42 -2.10
C LEU A 360 -13.84 38.15 -3.20
N ASN A 361 -13.28 39.22 -3.79
CA ASN A 361 -12.31 39.14 -4.89
C ASN A 361 -10.92 39.64 -4.49
N THR A 362 -10.58 39.58 -3.18
CA THR A 362 -9.33 40.14 -2.63
C THR A 362 -8.10 39.80 -3.45
N PHE A 363 -7.96 38.53 -3.88
CA PHE A 363 -6.80 38.10 -4.66
C PHE A 363 -6.67 38.90 -5.95
N TYR A 364 -7.71 38.90 -6.79
CA TYR A 364 -7.70 39.53 -8.11
C TYR A 364 -7.66 41.06 -8.03
N ASP A 365 -8.40 41.65 -7.09
CA ASP A 365 -8.44 43.11 -6.88
C ASP A 365 -7.10 43.65 -6.37
N SER A 366 -6.28 42.79 -5.75
CA SER A 366 -4.96 43.18 -5.24
C SER A 366 -3.85 43.15 -6.30
N ILE A 367 -4.13 42.66 -7.52
CA ILE A 367 -3.14 42.53 -8.60
C ILE A 367 -2.98 43.87 -9.34
N PRO A 368 -1.76 44.33 -9.64
CA PRO A 368 -1.56 45.48 -10.52
C PRO A 368 -2.12 45.24 -11.93
N ASP A 369 -2.79 46.25 -12.52
CA ASP A 369 -3.48 46.11 -13.82
C ASP A 369 -2.65 45.44 -14.94
N PRO A 370 -1.34 45.75 -15.13
CA PRO A 370 -0.55 45.10 -16.18
C PRO A 370 -0.28 43.61 -15.94
N LEU A 371 -0.29 43.17 -14.68
CA LEU A 371 -0.03 41.78 -14.27
C LEU A 371 -1.30 40.94 -14.15
N TYR A 372 -2.49 41.55 -14.21
CA TYR A 372 -3.76 40.85 -14.05
C TYR A 372 -3.90 39.66 -15.00
N TRP A 373 -3.80 39.89 -16.32
CA TRP A 373 -3.98 38.83 -17.32
C TRP A 373 -2.91 37.73 -17.25
N PRO A 374 -1.60 38.05 -17.15
CA PRO A 374 -0.58 37.03 -16.93
C PRO A 374 -0.82 36.19 -15.68
N THR A 375 -1.14 36.82 -14.54
CA THR A 375 -1.39 36.10 -13.29
C THR A 375 -2.67 35.27 -13.36
N PHE A 376 -3.72 35.78 -14.02
CA PHE A 376 -4.97 35.06 -14.24
C PHE A 376 -4.74 33.76 -15.01
N VAL A 377 -4.05 33.81 -16.15
CA VAL A 377 -3.76 32.62 -16.97
C VAL A 377 -2.95 31.59 -16.18
N VAL A 378 -1.94 32.03 -15.44
CA VAL A 378 -1.13 31.13 -14.60
C VAL A 378 -1.95 30.57 -13.43
N ALA A 379 -2.86 31.34 -12.83
CA ALA A 379 -3.76 30.85 -11.78
C ALA A 379 -4.65 29.70 -12.28
N VAL A 380 -5.24 29.86 -13.46
CA VAL A 380 -6.06 28.80 -14.10
C VAL A 380 -5.23 27.55 -14.35
N ALA A 381 -4.02 27.72 -14.91
CA ALA A 381 -3.12 26.58 -15.16
C ALA A 381 -2.72 25.88 -13.85
N SER A 382 -2.39 26.63 -12.81
CA SER A 382 -2.04 26.08 -11.49
C SER A 382 -3.19 25.32 -10.84
N ALA A 383 -4.44 25.78 -10.98
CA ALA A 383 -5.60 25.08 -10.42
C ALA A 383 -5.94 23.79 -11.18
N ILE A 384 -5.74 23.76 -12.50
CA ILE A 384 -5.83 22.53 -13.28
C ILE A 384 -4.78 21.52 -12.83
N ILE A 385 -3.55 21.98 -12.58
CA ILE A 385 -2.44 21.14 -12.07
C ILE A 385 -2.75 20.63 -10.65
N ALA A 386 -3.25 21.48 -9.76
CA ALA A 386 -3.69 21.12 -8.41
C ALA A 386 -4.72 19.99 -8.42
N SER A 387 -5.72 20.13 -9.29
CA SER A 387 -6.76 19.11 -9.50
C SER A 387 -6.17 17.78 -9.99
N GLN A 388 -5.16 17.84 -10.87
CA GLN A 388 -4.50 16.66 -11.41
C GLN A 388 -3.78 15.87 -10.30
N ALA A 389 -3.04 16.56 -9.42
CA ALA A 389 -2.32 15.95 -8.31
C ALA A 389 -3.26 15.11 -7.44
N MET A 390 -4.38 15.70 -7.03
CA MET A 390 -5.39 15.01 -6.22
C MET A 390 -6.06 13.83 -6.92
N ILE A 391 -6.31 13.94 -8.23
CA ILE A 391 -6.84 12.81 -9.02
C ILE A 391 -5.82 11.67 -9.08
N SER A 392 -4.52 11.99 -9.26
CA SER A 392 -3.43 11.02 -9.24
C SER A 392 -3.30 10.33 -7.89
N GLY A 393 -3.34 11.10 -6.79
CA GLY A 393 -3.35 10.57 -5.42
C GLY A 393 -4.54 9.64 -5.17
N GLY A 394 -5.71 9.99 -5.70
CA GLY A 394 -6.89 9.11 -5.70
C GLY A 394 -6.66 7.77 -6.42
N PHE A 395 -6.00 7.76 -7.58
CA PHE A 395 -5.63 6.52 -8.27
C PHE A 395 -4.62 5.69 -7.49
N ALA A 396 -3.63 6.33 -6.86
CA ALA A 396 -2.66 5.65 -6.01
C ALA A 396 -3.33 4.97 -4.81
N ILE A 397 -4.25 5.67 -4.13
CA ILE A 397 -5.01 5.12 -3.00
C ILE A 397 -5.89 3.95 -3.43
N VAL A 398 -6.56 4.03 -4.59
CA VAL A 398 -7.36 2.91 -5.10
C VAL A 398 -6.46 1.72 -5.48
N SER A 399 -5.30 1.97 -6.09
CA SER A 399 -4.29 0.94 -6.38
C SER A 399 -3.83 0.23 -5.10
N GLN A 400 -3.56 0.98 -4.04
CA GLN A 400 -3.17 0.45 -2.74
C GLN A 400 -4.34 -0.29 -2.04
N SER A 401 -5.57 0.18 -2.23
CA SER A 401 -6.76 -0.49 -1.70
C SER A 401 -6.99 -1.85 -2.38
N LEU A 402 -6.64 -1.98 -3.67
CA LEU A 402 -6.71 -3.24 -4.41
C LEU A 402 -5.71 -4.27 -3.88
N SER A 403 -4.47 -3.86 -3.60
CA SER A 403 -3.43 -4.77 -3.09
C SER A 403 -3.78 -5.34 -1.72
N LEU A 404 -4.51 -4.59 -0.90
CA LEU A 404 -5.04 -5.02 0.39
C LEU A 404 -6.41 -5.74 0.31
N GLY A 405 -6.91 -6.02 -0.89
CA GLY A 405 -8.19 -6.69 -1.10
C GLY A 405 -9.39 -5.89 -0.57
N CYS A 406 -9.29 -4.56 -0.51
CA CYS A 406 -10.31 -3.64 0.00
C CYS A 406 -11.11 -2.94 -1.10
N PHE A 407 -10.82 -3.19 -2.39
CA PHE A 407 -11.51 -2.56 -3.50
C PHE A 407 -11.83 -3.55 -4.63
N PRO A 408 -12.97 -3.39 -5.34
CA PRO A 408 -13.31 -4.19 -6.51
C PRO A 408 -12.25 -4.15 -7.61
N ARG A 409 -12.04 -5.26 -8.31
CA ARG A 409 -11.02 -5.36 -9.39
C ARG A 409 -11.25 -4.31 -10.49
N VAL A 410 -10.23 -3.48 -10.74
CA VAL A 410 -10.20 -2.44 -11.80
C VAL A 410 -8.92 -2.55 -12.64
N LYS A 411 -8.90 -1.93 -13.81
CA LYS A 411 -7.73 -1.97 -14.70
C LYS A 411 -6.69 -0.94 -14.24
N ILE A 412 -5.56 -1.41 -13.74
CA ILE A 412 -4.40 -0.58 -13.42
C ILE A 412 -3.53 -0.43 -14.68
N VAL A 413 -3.21 0.81 -15.06
CA VAL A 413 -2.28 1.11 -16.16
C VAL A 413 -1.14 1.98 -15.60
N HIS A 414 0.07 1.45 -15.56
CA HIS A 414 1.25 2.20 -15.15
C HIS A 414 1.76 3.08 -16.30
N THR A 415 1.76 4.40 -16.09
CA THR A 415 2.07 5.38 -17.14
C THR A 415 3.58 5.59 -17.33
N SER A 416 4.38 5.58 -16.25
CA SER A 416 5.85 5.76 -16.31
C SER A 416 6.62 4.46 -16.31
N ALA A 417 7.70 4.37 -17.12
CA ALA A 417 8.64 3.24 -17.12
C ALA A 417 9.47 3.12 -15.84
N LYS A 418 9.62 4.23 -15.12
CA LYS A 418 10.60 4.42 -14.07
C LYS A 418 9.99 4.48 -12.68
N TYR A 419 8.72 4.88 -12.58
CA TYR A 419 8.03 5.11 -11.30
C TYR A 419 6.74 4.30 -11.22
N GLU A 420 6.65 3.42 -10.21
CA GLU A 420 5.49 2.55 -9.95
C GLU A 420 4.22 3.35 -9.64
N GLY A 421 4.35 4.38 -8.81
CA GLY A 421 3.22 5.16 -8.29
C GLY A 421 2.42 5.90 -9.36
N GLN A 422 2.91 6.03 -10.60
CA GLN A 422 2.19 6.78 -11.63
C GLN A 422 1.13 5.92 -12.30
N VAL A 423 0.03 5.75 -11.57
CA VAL A 423 -1.07 4.86 -11.90
C VAL A 423 -2.21 5.63 -12.57
N TYR A 424 -2.71 5.09 -13.68
CA TYR A 424 -3.94 5.53 -14.32
C TYR A 424 -4.98 4.41 -14.27
N ILE A 425 -6.16 4.70 -13.74
CA ILE A 425 -7.29 3.76 -13.64
C ILE A 425 -8.47 4.33 -14.43
N PRO A 426 -8.75 3.83 -15.66
CA PRO A 426 -9.79 4.39 -16.52
C PRO A 426 -11.17 4.41 -15.87
N GLU A 427 -11.56 3.32 -15.21
CA GLU A 427 -12.89 3.18 -14.59
C GLU A 427 -13.10 4.20 -13.47
N VAL A 428 -12.09 4.41 -12.62
CA VAL A 428 -12.12 5.40 -11.53
C VAL A 428 -12.10 6.82 -12.08
N ASN A 429 -11.34 7.07 -13.15
CA ASN A 429 -11.31 8.38 -13.82
C ASN A 429 -12.70 8.81 -14.31
N TYR A 430 -13.45 7.91 -14.94
CA TYR A 430 -14.83 8.19 -15.34
C TYR A 430 -15.76 8.41 -14.15
N MET A 431 -15.60 7.62 -13.08
CA MET A 431 -16.38 7.79 -11.85
C MET A 431 -16.13 9.16 -11.21
N PHE A 432 -14.87 9.60 -11.12
CA PHE A 432 -14.48 10.92 -10.62
C PHE A 432 -15.05 12.03 -11.50
N MET A 433 -14.94 11.90 -12.82
CA MET A 433 -15.49 12.87 -13.76
C MET A 433 -16.99 13.08 -13.54
N ILE A 434 -17.76 11.99 -13.48
CA ILE A 434 -19.21 12.05 -13.26
C ILE A 434 -19.52 12.67 -11.90
N ALA A 435 -18.82 12.26 -10.84
CA ALA A 435 -19.01 12.83 -9.51
C ALA A 435 -18.71 14.34 -9.48
N CYS A 436 -17.61 14.79 -10.11
CA CYS A 436 -17.26 16.21 -10.18
C CYS A 436 -18.32 17.02 -10.93
N VAL A 437 -18.84 16.51 -12.05
CA VAL A 437 -19.89 17.19 -12.82
C VAL A 437 -21.18 17.30 -12.02
N ILE A 438 -21.61 16.23 -11.34
CA ILE A 438 -22.80 16.23 -10.49
C ILE A 438 -22.66 17.24 -9.34
N VAL A 439 -21.51 17.24 -8.64
CA VAL A 439 -21.27 18.16 -7.52
C VAL A 439 -21.24 19.62 -8.00
N THR A 440 -20.55 19.90 -9.10
CA THR A 440 -20.46 21.25 -9.69
C THR A 440 -21.85 21.75 -10.10
N PHE A 441 -22.66 20.92 -10.74
CA PHE A 441 -24.01 21.26 -11.16
C PHE A 441 -24.97 21.46 -9.96
N ALA A 442 -24.86 20.63 -8.92
CA ALA A 442 -25.76 20.68 -7.76
C ALA A 442 -25.48 21.86 -6.82
N PHE A 443 -24.21 22.17 -6.56
CA PHE A 443 -23.84 23.17 -5.54
C PHE A 443 -23.75 24.59 -6.10
N LYS A 444 -23.32 24.74 -7.37
CA LYS A 444 -23.19 26.00 -8.14
C LYS A 444 -22.31 27.11 -7.53
N THR A 445 -22.06 27.13 -6.22
CA THR A 445 -21.31 28.18 -5.51
C THR A 445 -20.09 27.61 -4.80
N THR A 446 -18.97 28.33 -4.90
CA THR A 446 -17.69 27.96 -4.30
C THR A 446 -17.73 27.94 -2.77
N GLU A 447 -18.56 28.77 -2.14
CA GLU A 447 -18.68 28.84 -0.66
C GLU A 447 -19.21 27.53 -0.06
N LYS A 448 -20.30 26.98 -0.62
CA LYS A 448 -20.92 25.74 -0.11
C LYS A 448 -19.99 24.53 -0.29
N ILE A 449 -19.29 24.48 -1.43
CA ILE A 449 -18.29 23.45 -1.70
C ILE A 449 -17.07 23.63 -0.78
N GLY A 450 -16.66 24.87 -0.49
CA GLY A 450 -15.59 25.17 0.46
C GLY A 450 -15.90 24.69 1.89
N HIS A 451 -17.15 24.80 2.35
CA HIS A 451 -17.56 24.24 3.65
C HIS A 451 -17.49 22.71 3.67
N ALA A 452 -17.95 22.06 2.59
CA ALA A 452 -17.82 20.61 2.41
C ALA A 452 -16.34 20.18 2.47
N TYR A 453 -15.51 20.88 1.71
CA TYR A 453 -14.10 20.60 1.56
C TYR A 453 -13.33 20.70 2.88
N GLY A 454 -13.56 21.77 3.67
CA GLY A 454 -12.93 21.92 4.98
C GLY A 454 -13.25 20.78 5.97
N ILE A 455 -14.46 20.20 5.94
CA ILE A 455 -14.82 19.09 6.85
C ILE A 455 -14.03 17.84 6.48
N ALA A 456 -13.95 17.51 5.19
CA ALA A 456 -13.26 16.32 4.71
C ALA A 456 -11.79 16.34 5.14
N VAL A 457 -11.09 17.44 4.84
CA VAL A 457 -9.66 17.58 5.11
C VAL A 457 -9.37 17.49 6.60
N VAL A 458 -10.09 18.23 7.45
CA VAL A 458 -9.81 18.22 8.90
C VAL A 458 -10.13 16.87 9.52
N ALA A 459 -11.21 16.21 9.10
CA ALA A 459 -11.55 14.87 9.59
C ALA A 459 -10.45 13.86 9.24
N VAL A 460 -9.90 13.92 8.02
CA VAL A 460 -8.75 13.09 7.63
C VAL A 460 -7.52 13.44 8.46
N MET A 461 -7.22 14.73 8.67
CA MET A 461 -6.06 15.14 9.47
C MET A 461 -6.10 14.57 10.89
N VAL A 462 -7.29 14.54 11.53
CA VAL A 462 -7.49 13.91 12.84
C VAL A 462 -7.22 12.41 12.77
N ILE A 463 -7.76 11.72 11.75
CA ILE A 463 -7.52 10.28 11.53
C ILE A 463 -6.02 10.02 11.36
N THR A 464 -5.33 10.79 10.51
CA THR A 464 -3.90 10.70 10.27
C THR A 464 -3.10 10.94 11.56
N THR A 465 -3.47 11.93 12.38
CA THR A 465 -2.82 12.17 13.69
C THR A 465 -2.97 10.95 14.62
N CYS A 466 -4.15 10.34 14.69
CA CYS A 466 -4.38 9.13 15.46
C CYS A 466 -3.53 7.95 14.97
N VAL A 467 -3.52 7.68 13.66
CA VAL A 467 -2.78 6.55 13.07
C VAL A 467 -1.26 6.75 13.19
N VAL A 468 -0.75 7.96 12.91
CA VAL A 468 0.67 8.29 13.09
C VAL A 468 1.08 8.15 14.55
N THR A 469 0.22 8.54 15.50
CA THR A 469 0.51 8.33 16.93
C THR A 469 0.62 6.85 17.28
N LEU A 470 -0.22 5.97 16.71
CA LEU A 470 -0.08 4.52 16.89
C LEU A 470 1.25 4.01 16.33
N ILE A 471 1.67 4.49 15.16
CA ILE A 471 2.97 4.17 14.56
C ILE A 471 4.12 4.68 15.44
N MET A 472 4.00 5.89 15.99
CA MET A 472 4.99 6.42 16.93
C MET A 472 5.09 5.56 18.20
N LEU A 473 3.99 4.98 18.67
CA LEU A 473 3.97 4.13 19.86
C LEU A 473 4.55 2.73 19.62
N ILE A 474 4.36 2.18 18.42
CA ILE A 474 4.70 0.78 18.10
C ILE A 474 6.06 0.69 17.40
N ILE A 475 6.33 1.58 16.44
CA ILE A 475 7.49 1.52 15.54
C ILE A 475 8.57 2.49 15.99
N TRP A 476 8.21 3.75 16.27
CA TRP A 476 9.22 4.74 16.64
C TRP A 476 9.62 4.52 18.10
N LYS A 477 10.87 4.10 18.33
CA LYS A 477 11.43 3.87 19.67
C LYS A 477 11.70 5.22 20.40
N ARG A 478 10.72 6.13 20.45
CA ARG A 478 10.80 7.47 21.05
C ARG A 478 10.19 7.48 22.46
N SER A 479 10.53 8.50 23.25
CA SER A 479 10.00 8.62 24.62
C SER A 479 8.50 8.94 24.62
N ILE A 480 7.77 8.46 25.65
CA ILE A 480 6.31 8.68 25.73
C ILE A 480 5.94 10.16 25.78
N TRP A 481 6.80 10.98 26.39
CA TRP A 481 6.59 12.39 26.54
C TRP A 481 6.55 13.11 25.19
N TRP A 482 7.44 12.79 24.26
CA TRP A 482 7.41 13.36 22.91
C TRP A 482 6.18 12.92 22.12
N ILE A 483 5.76 11.66 22.28
CA ILE A 483 4.57 11.12 21.61
C ILE A 483 3.29 11.77 22.18
N ALA A 484 3.19 11.87 23.51
CA ALA A 484 2.06 12.51 24.19
C ALA A 484 2.00 13.99 23.85
N LEU A 485 3.14 14.68 23.79
CA LEU A 485 3.22 16.07 23.37
C LEU A 485 2.71 16.25 21.94
N PHE A 486 3.19 15.42 20.99
CA PHE A 486 2.71 15.42 19.61
C PHE A 486 1.20 15.23 19.55
N PHE A 487 0.69 14.17 20.18
CA PHE A 487 -0.74 13.83 20.15
C PHE A 487 -1.61 14.92 20.75
N VAL A 488 -1.29 15.38 21.97
CA VAL A 488 -2.09 16.40 22.67
C VAL A 488 -2.10 17.71 21.90
N VAL A 489 -0.96 18.17 21.38
CA VAL A 489 -0.89 19.44 20.65
C VAL A 489 -1.70 19.38 19.35
N PHE A 490 -1.46 18.38 18.50
CA PHE A 490 -2.08 18.36 17.18
C PHE A 490 -3.56 17.95 17.20
N VAL A 491 -3.94 16.98 18.05
CA VAL A 491 -5.37 16.64 18.20
C VAL A 491 -6.16 17.81 18.80
N SER A 492 -5.56 18.63 19.67
CA SER A 492 -6.24 19.83 20.20
C SER A 492 -6.45 20.88 19.11
N ILE A 493 -5.42 21.18 18.30
CA ILE A 493 -5.52 22.13 17.18
C ILE A 493 -6.58 21.65 16.18
N GLU A 494 -6.50 20.39 15.77
CA GLU A 494 -7.43 19.81 14.81
C GLU A 494 -8.84 19.68 15.37
N GLY A 495 -9.00 19.36 16.65
CA GLY A 495 -10.29 19.34 17.33
C GLY A 495 -10.95 20.71 17.37
N ILE A 496 -10.18 21.79 17.57
CA ILE A 496 -10.69 23.16 17.49
C ILE A 496 -11.16 23.48 16.06
N TYR A 497 -10.37 23.14 15.04
CA TYR A 497 -10.78 23.31 13.65
C TYR A 497 -12.01 22.48 13.30
N LEU A 498 -12.03 21.20 13.66
CA LEU A 498 -13.13 20.28 13.39
C LEU A 498 -14.42 20.80 14.02
N SER A 499 -14.36 21.29 15.27
CA SER A 499 -15.51 21.87 15.94
C SER A 499 -16.09 23.05 15.16
N SER A 500 -15.23 23.92 14.60
CA SER A 500 -15.64 25.08 13.81
C SER A 500 -16.28 24.66 12.49
N VAL A 501 -15.68 23.73 11.73
CA VAL A 501 -16.23 23.35 10.42
C VAL A 501 -17.50 22.51 10.56
N LEU A 502 -17.64 21.70 11.61
CA LEU A 502 -18.87 20.96 11.89
C LEU A 502 -20.07 21.87 12.17
N TYR A 503 -19.84 23.12 12.59
CA TYR A 503 -20.93 24.10 12.71
C TYR A 503 -21.63 24.38 11.38
N LYS A 504 -20.91 24.25 10.25
CA LYS A 504 -21.42 24.46 8.89
C LYS A 504 -21.86 23.16 8.20
N PHE A 505 -22.08 22.09 8.96
CA PHE A 505 -22.46 20.78 8.43
C PHE A 505 -23.72 20.83 7.54
N THR A 506 -24.74 21.58 7.95
CA THR A 506 -26.01 21.71 7.21
C THR A 506 -25.90 22.57 5.95
N GLN A 507 -24.82 23.34 5.79
CA GLN A 507 -24.61 24.27 4.67
C GLN A 507 -23.84 23.65 3.49
N GLY A 508 -23.70 22.32 3.47
CA GLY A 508 -22.99 21.56 2.43
C GLY A 508 -21.94 20.60 2.99
N GLY A 509 -21.60 20.74 4.27
CA GLY A 509 -20.65 19.90 5.01
C GLY A 509 -20.95 18.41 5.05
N TRP A 510 -22.21 18.00 4.83
CA TRP A 510 -22.63 16.60 4.82
C TRP A 510 -22.15 15.82 3.59
N LEU A 511 -21.88 16.49 2.46
CA LEU A 511 -21.60 15.85 1.18
C LEU A 511 -20.37 14.93 1.20
N PRO A 512 -19.17 15.37 1.64
CA PRO A 512 -17.99 14.51 1.64
C PRO A 512 -18.15 13.34 2.61
N LEU A 513 -18.84 13.56 3.74
CA LEU A 513 -19.11 12.51 4.72
C LEU A 513 -20.05 11.44 4.16
N ALA A 514 -21.10 11.85 3.43
CA ALA A 514 -21.99 10.92 2.74
C ALA A 514 -21.26 10.14 1.62
N PHE A 515 -20.45 10.82 0.81
CA PHE A 515 -19.64 10.19 -0.22
C PHE A 515 -18.64 9.18 0.36
N SER A 516 -17.96 9.56 1.44
CA SER A 516 -17.01 8.69 2.15
C SER A 516 -17.70 7.48 2.75
N ALA A 517 -18.87 7.66 3.38
CA ALA A 517 -19.67 6.56 3.93
C ALA A 517 -20.12 5.56 2.84
N PHE A 518 -20.49 6.06 1.65
CA PHE A 518 -20.82 5.22 0.50
C PHE A 518 -19.60 4.40 0.05
N LEU A 519 -18.45 5.03 -0.20
CA LEU A 519 -17.23 4.33 -0.60
C LEU A 519 -16.75 3.35 0.47
N MET A 520 -16.79 3.75 1.75
CA MET A 520 -16.46 2.89 2.88
C MET A 520 -17.34 1.64 2.91
N THR A 521 -18.63 1.76 2.59
CA THR A 521 -19.53 0.61 2.49
C THR A 521 -19.12 -0.33 1.35
N VAL A 522 -18.80 0.21 0.16
CA VAL A 522 -18.31 -0.57 -0.97
C VAL A 522 -17.03 -1.33 -0.59
N MET A 523 -16.06 -0.63 0.00
CA MET A 523 -14.78 -1.20 0.41
C MET A 523 -14.91 -2.23 1.53
N GLY A 524 -15.76 -1.94 2.53
CA GLY A 524 -16.02 -2.83 3.65
C GLY A 524 -16.71 -4.13 3.22
N ILE A 525 -17.71 -4.06 2.33
CA ILE A 525 -18.37 -5.23 1.75
C ILE A 525 -17.37 -6.06 0.95
N TRP A 526 -16.57 -5.41 0.10
CA TRP A 526 -15.58 -6.11 -0.71
C TRP A 526 -14.53 -6.82 0.15
N HIS A 527 -13.95 -6.12 1.13
CA HIS A 527 -12.97 -6.68 2.04
C HIS A 527 -13.55 -7.83 2.87
N TYR A 528 -14.78 -7.69 3.39
CA TYR A 528 -15.44 -8.74 4.15
C TYR A 528 -15.57 -10.03 3.34
N VAL A 529 -16.10 -9.95 2.11
CA VAL A 529 -16.29 -11.13 1.25
C VAL A 529 -14.94 -11.71 0.81
N HIS A 530 -13.99 -10.86 0.44
CA HIS A 530 -12.65 -11.30 0.05
C HIS A 530 -11.96 -12.06 1.19
N LYS A 531 -12.04 -11.54 2.43
CA LYS A 531 -11.54 -12.23 3.62
C LYS A 531 -12.21 -13.58 3.84
N GLN A 532 -13.54 -13.65 3.75
CA GLN A 532 -14.25 -14.93 3.97
C GLN A 532 -13.91 -15.95 2.89
N ARG A 533 -13.81 -15.52 1.63
CA ARG A 533 -13.38 -16.36 0.52
C ARG A 533 -11.99 -16.94 0.76
N TYR A 534 -11.04 -16.10 1.14
CA TYR A 534 -9.68 -16.54 1.46
C TYR A 534 -9.65 -17.50 2.66
N MET A 535 -10.43 -17.23 3.71
CA MET A 535 -10.55 -18.12 4.87
C MET A 535 -11.13 -19.48 4.51
N PHE A 536 -12.13 -19.51 3.63
CA PHE A 536 -12.73 -20.74 3.13
C PHE A 536 -11.71 -21.59 2.38
N GLU A 537 -10.94 -20.98 1.46
CA GLU A 537 -9.88 -21.68 0.71
C GLU A 537 -8.78 -22.21 1.62
N LEU A 538 -8.39 -21.44 2.65
CA LEU A 538 -7.35 -21.86 3.59
C LEU A 538 -7.80 -23.02 4.48
N ARG A 539 -9.07 -23.04 4.93
CA ARG A 539 -9.63 -24.13 5.74
C ARG A 539 -9.85 -25.39 4.91
N ASN A 540 -10.28 -25.23 3.67
CA ASN A 540 -10.53 -26.33 2.73
C ASN A 540 -9.30 -26.63 1.85
N LYS A 541 -8.10 -26.24 2.31
CA LYS A 541 -6.86 -26.59 1.60
C LYS A 541 -6.69 -28.10 1.60
N VAL A 542 -6.24 -28.61 0.47
CA VAL A 542 -6.13 -30.05 0.26
C VAL A 542 -4.69 -30.47 0.56
N SER A 543 -4.51 -31.53 1.37
CA SER A 543 -3.21 -32.08 1.69
C SER A 543 -2.62 -32.86 0.50
N CYS A 544 -1.31 -33.07 0.49
CA CYS A 544 -0.67 -33.93 -0.52
C CYS A 544 -1.17 -35.39 -0.47
N GLU A 545 -1.87 -35.79 0.60
CA GLU A 545 -2.48 -37.12 0.72
C GLU A 545 -3.57 -37.33 -0.34
N PHE A 546 -4.32 -36.28 -0.70
CA PHE A 546 -5.30 -36.37 -1.79
C PHE A 546 -4.64 -36.73 -3.12
N VAL A 547 -3.42 -36.23 -3.40
CA VAL A 547 -2.69 -36.58 -4.63
C VAL A 547 -2.27 -38.05 -4.60
N ARG A 548 -1.91 -38.58 -3.43
CA ARG A 548 -1.60 -40.01 -3.26
C ARG A 548 -2.85 -40.88 -3.44
N GLU A 549 -4.00 -40.44 -2.96
CA GLU A 549 -5.29 -41.11 -3.17
C GLU A 549 -5.69 -41.07 -4.66
N LEU A 550 -5.51 -39.92 -5.31
CA LEU A 550 -5.70 -39.74 -6.74
C LEU A 550 -4.80 -40.69 -7.55
N ALA A 551 -3.57 -40.91 -7.09
CA ALA A 551 -2.62 -41.83 -7.69
C ALA A 551 -3.01 -43.30 -7.55
N SER A 552 -3.70 -43.64 -6.45
CA SER A 552 -4.15 -45.00 -6.17
C SER A 552 -5.48 -45.33 -6.86
N ASN A 553 -6.19 -44.35 -7.43
CA ASN A 553 -7.53 -44.53 -7.97
C ASN A 553 -7.49 -44.88 -9.48
N PRO A 554 -7.81 -46.13 -9.87
CA PRO A 554 -7.73 -46.56 -11.27
C PRO A 554 -8.83 -45.97 -12.17
N ASN A 555 -9.85 -45.33 -11.60
CA ASN A 555 -10.99 -44.78 -12.35
C ASN A 555 -10.72 -43.39 -12.95
N ILE A 556 -9.53 -42.84 -12.77
CA ILE A 556 -9.18 -41.48 -13.19
C ILE A 556 -8.34 -41.55 -14.46
N ASN A 557 -8.89 -41.06 -15.56
CA ASN A 557 -8.22 -41.10 -16.86
C ASN A 557 -7.17 -39.98 -16.97
N ARG A 558 -6.00 -40.31 -17.54
CA ARG A 558 -4.95 -39.33 -17.86
C ARG A 558 -5.09 -38.90 -19.32
N LEU A 559 -5.48 -37.65 -19.53
CA LEU A 559 -5.57 -37.05 -20.86
C LEU A 559 -4.18 -36.57 -21.32
N PRO A 560 -3.83 -36.77 -22.60
CA PRO A 560 -2.65 -36.13 -23.20
C PRO A 560 -2.74 -34.60 -23.07
N GLY A 561 -1.60 -33.92 -22.97
CA GLY A 561 -1.56 -32.46 -22.81
C GLY A 561 -1.16 -31.93 -21.42
N ILE A 562 -1.08 -30.59 -21.32
CA ILE A 562 -0.76 -29.85 -20.09
C ILE A 562 -2.01 -29.12 -19.55
N GLY A 563 -2.32 -29.34 -18.27
CA GLY A 563 -3.37 -28.61 -17.54
C GLY A 563 -2.79 -27.53 -16.64
N LEU A 564 -3.09 -26.26 -16.91
CA LEU A 564 -2.66 -25.13 -16.08
C LEU A 564 -3.80 -24.70 -15.16
N LEU A 565 -3.68 -24.95 -13.84
CA LEU A 565 -4.68 -24.52 -12.85
C LEU A 565 -4.22 -23.23 -12.16
N TYR A 566 -4.94 -22.14 -12.38
CA TYR A 566 -4.64 -20.88 -11.69
C TYR A 566 -5.22 -20.83 -10.28
N SER A 567 -4.38 -20.43 -9.31
CA SER A 567 -4.76 -20.33 -7.90
C SER A 567 -4.10 -19.14 -7.21
N GLU A 568 -4.88 -18.45 -6.35
CA GLU A 568 -4.36 -17.41 -5.43
C GLU A 568 -3.60 -18.03 -4.24
N LEU A 569 -3.74 -19.34 -4.01
CA LEU A 569 -3.15 -20.04 -2.88
C LEU A 569 -1.65 -20.27 -3.10
N VAL A 570 -0.80 -19.67 -2.25
CA VAL A 570 0.67 -19.84 -2.28
C VAL A 570 1.15 -21.01 -1.41
N GLN A 571 0.25 -21.73 -0.71
CA GLN A 571 0.58 -22.98 0.01
C GLN A 571 -0.52 -24.04 -0.18
N GLY A 572 -0.14 -25.26 -0.59
CA GLY A 572 -1.07 -26.38 -0.77
C GLY A 572 -1.85 -26.39 -2.09
N ILE A 573 -2.72 -27.39 -2.25
CA ILE A 573 -3.56 -27.59 -3.44
C ILE A 573 -4.93 -26.93 -3.21
N PRO A 574 -5.45 -26.14 -4.17
CA PRO A 574 -6.71 -25.45 -4.00
C PRO A 574 -7.91 -26.42 -4.01
N PRO A 575 -8.97 -26.15 -3.22
CA PRO A 575 -10.16 -27.02 -3.12
C PRO A 575 -10.92 -27.22 -4.44
N ILE A 576 -10.75 -26.29 -5.38
CA ILE A 576 -11.35 -26.38 -6.71
C ILE A 576 -10.84 -27.61 -7.49
N PHE A 577 -9.62 -28.09 -7.19
CA PHE A 577 -9.01 -29.19 -7.91
C PHE A 577 -9.69 -30.54 -7.61
N PRO A 578 -9.88 -30.95 -6.34
CA PRO A 578 -10.72 -32.12 -6.04
C PRO A 578 -12.15 -31.99 -6.56
N HIS A 579 -12.76 -30.81 -6.46
CA HIS A 579 -14.11 -30.59 -6.96
C HIS A 579 -14.18 -30.81 -8.48
N PHE A 580 -13.17 -30.36 -9.22
CA PHE A 580 -13.05 -30.63 -10.65
C PHE A 580 -12.95 -32.13 -10.93
N VAL A 581 -12.02 -32.82 -10.27
CA VAL A 581 -11.78 -34.26 -10.46
C VAL A 581 -13.02 -35.10 -10.13
N ALA A 582 -13.77 -34.73 -9.09
CA ALA A 582 -14.97 -35.44 -8.69
C ALA A 582 -16.09 -35.36 -9.75
N ASN A 583 -16.20 -34.22 -10.44
CA ASN A 583 -17.20 -34.02 -11.50
C ASN A 583 -16.71 -34.52 -12.87
N VAL A 584 -15.41 -34.43 -13.11
CA VAL A 584 -14.74 -34.86 -14.34
C VAL A 584 -13.56 -35.75 -13.93
N PRO A 585 -13.72 -37.09 -13.97
CA PRO A 585 -12.69 -38.05 -13.54
C PRO A 585 -11.59 -38.18 -14.60
N SER A 586 -11.02 -37.06 -15.01
CA SER A 586 -9.97 -36.98 -16.00
C SER A 586 -9.04 -35.81 -15.69
N ILE A 587 -7.74 -36.09 -15.69
CA ILE A 587 -6.68 -35.10 -15.42
C ILE A 587 -5.67 -35.11 -16.55
N HIS A 588 -5.04 -33.97 -16.80
CA HIS A 588 -4.00 -33.88 -17.82
C HIS A 588 -2.74 -34.65 -17.39
N SER A 589 -1.94 -35.06 -18.37
CA SER A 589 -0.71 -35.83 -18.17
C SER A 589 0.35 -35.06 -17.37
N VAL A 590 0.40 -33.74 -17.55
CA VAL A 590 1.18 -32.79 -16.76
C VAL A 590 0.22 -31.75 -16.21
N ILE A 591 0.28 -31.48 -14.91
CA ILE A 591 -0.51 -30.43 -14.27
C ILE A 591 0.42 -29.41 -13.63
N VAL A 592 0.19 -28.13 -13.90
CA VAL A 592 0.92 -27.04 -13.25
C VAL A 592 -0.06 -26.15 -12.50
N PHE A 593 0.09 -26.08 -11.18
CA PHE A 593 -0.59 -25.11 -10.32
C PHE A 593 0.12 -23.77 -10.42
N VAL A 594 -0.47 -22.82 -11.14
CA VAL A 594 0.12 -21.52 -11.42
C VAL A 594 -0.41 -20.46 -10.45
N SER A 595 0.49 -19.86 -9.69
CA SER A 595 0.20 -18.72 -8.80
C SER A 595 0.93 -17.48 -9.31
N ILE A 596 0.17 -16.43 -9.63
CA ILE A 596 0.75 -15.17 -10.10
C ILE A 596 1.00 -14.27 -8.89
N LYS A 597 2.26 -13.84 -8.72
CA LYS A 597 2.67 -12.91 -7.67
C LYS A 597 3.17 -11.62 -8.32
N SER A 598 2.55 -10.49 -7.99
CA SER A 598 3.05 -9.17 -8.37
C SER A 598 4.13 -8.73 -7.39
N ILE A 599 5.23 -8.18 -7.90
CA ILE A 599 6.38 -7.71 -7.12
C ILE A 599 6.57 -6.21 -7.39
N PRO A 600 6.93 -5.39 -6.37
CA PRO A 600 7.15 -3.94 -6.53
C PRO A 600 8.48 -3.61 -7.23
N ILE A 601 8.71 -4.22 -8.40
CA ILE A 601 9.85 -3.92 -9.29
C ILE A 601 9.32 -3.70 -10.70
N SER A 602 10.01 -2.84 -11.49
CA SER A 602 9.50 -2.43 -12.81
C SER A 602 9.34 -3.61 -13.76
N LYS A 603 10.35 -4.47 -13.80
CA LYS A 603 10.37 -5.73 -14.55
C LYS A 603 11.15 -6.77 -13.75
N VAL A 604 10.65 -8.00 -13.75
CA VAL A 604 11.38 -9.15 -13.20
C VAL A 604 12.28 -9.71 -14.32
N ALA A 605 13.54 -10.02 -14.00
CA ALA A 605 14.41 -10.71 -14.94
C ALA A 605 13.83 -12.09 -15.29
N MET A 606 13.94 -12.53 -16.54
CA MET A 606 13.31 -13.79 -16.98
C MET A 606 13.76 -15.00 -16.14
N GLU A 607 15.04 -15.05 -15.75
CA GLU A 607 15.62 -16.10 -14.91
C GLU A 607 14.99 -16.19 -13.50
N GLU A 608 14.49 -15.07 -12.95
CA GLU A 608 13.87 -15.03 -11.62
C GLU A 608 12.33 -15.07 -11.69
N ARG A 609 11.75 -15.13 -12.89
CA ARG A 609 10.31 -14.98 -13.14
C ARG A 609 9.52 -16.22 -12.77
N PHE A 610 10.03 -17.41 -13.09
CA PHE A 610 9.36 -18.68 -12.87
C PHE A 610 10.03 -19.46 -11.74
N LEU A 611 9.29 -19.76 -10.68
CA LEU A 611 9.76 -20.56 -9.56
C LEU A 611 8.96 -21.86 -9.50
N PHE A 612 9.61 -22.99 -9.76
CA PHE A 612 8.99 -24.30 -9.79
C PHE A 612 9.27 -25.15 -8.55
N ARG A 613 8.32 -26.01 -8.20
CA ARG A 613 8.49 -27.13 -7.27
C ARG A 613 7.60 -28.29 -7.65
N MET A 614 8.10 -29.50 -7.51
CA MET A 614 7.32 -30.71 -7.70
C MET A 614 6.39 -31.00 -6.52
N VAL A 615 5.16 -31.46 -6.81
CA VAL A 615 4.20 -31.95 -5.82
C VAL A 615 4.34 -33.47 -5.74
N GLU A 616 4.56 -34.01 -4.54
CA GLU A 616 4.67 -35.46 -4.33
C GLU A 616 3.28 -36.15 -4.41
N PRO A 617 3.19 -37.39 -4.96
CA PRO A 617 4.24 -38.23 -5.52
C PRO A 617 4.69 -37.84 -6.95
N ARG A 618 5.98 -38.02 -7.25
CA ARG A 618 6.60 -37.59 -8.52
C ARG A 618 6.00 -38.22 -9.78
N GLU A 619 5.54 -39.46 -9.66
CA GLU A 619 4.93 -40.25 -10.75
C GLU A 619 3.71 -39.56 -11.37
N TYR A 620 3.06 -38.67 -10.63
CA TYR A 620 1.87 -37.94 -11.10
C TYR A 620 2.18 -36.62 -11.81
N ARG A 621 3.46 -36.23 -11.95
CA ARG A 621 3.93 -35.07 -12.77
C ARG A 621 3.11 -33.81 -12.52
N MET A 622 2.89 -33.52 -11.24
CA MET A 622 2.23 -32.31 -10.78
C MET A 622 3.29 -31.32 -10.31
N PHE A 623 3.23 -30.12 -10.84
CA PHE A 623 4.16 -29.05 -10.51
C PHE A 623 3.41 -27.86 -9.95
N ARG A 624 4.10 -27.13 -9.11
CA ARG A 624 3.71 -25.80 -8.67
C ARG A 624 4.62 -24.78 -9.31
N CYS A 625 4.04 -23.73 -9.85
CA CYS A 625 4.77 -22.61 -10.41
C CYS A 625 4.29 -21.30 -9.77
N ILE A 626 5.21 -20.53 -9.18
CA ILE A 626 4.97 -19.12 -8.90
C ILE A 626 5.56 -18.31 -10.05
N VAL A 627 4.71 -17.52 -10.70
CA VAL A 627 5.11 -16.59 -11.75
C VAL A 627 5.13 -15.18 -11.17
N ARG A 628 6.30 -14.57 -11.23
CA ARG A 628 6.55 -13.23 -10.69
C ARG A 628 6.43 -12.19 -11.79
N TYR A 629 5.60 -11.19 -11.58
CA TYR A 629 5.47 -10.07 -12.51
C TYR A 629 5.88 -8.77 -11.82
N GLY A 630 6.70 -7.97 -12.51
CA GLY A 630 6.88 -6.57 -12.20
C GLY A 630 5.68 -5.74 -12.63
N TYR A 631 5.52 -4.54 -12.07
CA TYR A 631 4.36 -3.68 -12.35
C TYR A 631 4.27 -3.19 -13.81
N LYS A 632 5.35 -3.28 -14.60
CA LYS A 632 5.31 -3.00 -16.05
C LYS A 632 5.48 -4.24 -16.92
N ASP A 633 5.61 -5.42 -16.32
CA ASP A 633 5.65 -6.64 -17.09
C ASP A 633 4.28 -6.84 -17.71
N LYS A 634 4.27 -6.91 -19.04
CA LYS A 634 3.07 -7.32 -19.75
C LYS A 634 2.89 -8.81 -19.48
N ILE A 635 1.66 -9.17 -19.10
CA ILE A 635 1.23 -10.56 -19.21
C ILE A 635 1.31 -10.89 -20.69
N GLU A 636 2.24 -11.77 -21.05
CA GLU A 636 2.56 -12.10 -22.44
C GLU A 636 1.37 -12.75 -23.12
N ASP A 637 1.42 -12.77 -24.46
CA ASP A 637 0.47 -13.57 -25.22
C ASP A 637 0.54 -15.02 -24.75
N THR A 638 -0.62 -15.67 -24.71
CA THR A 638 -0.77 -16.99 -24.12
C THR A 638 0.24 -18.01 -24.63
N LYS A 639 0.56 -17.98 -25.93
CA LYS A 639 1.55 -18.88 -26.55
C LYS A 639 2.97 -18.65 -26.06
N GLU A 640 3.34 -17.39 -25.87
CA GLU A 640 4.66 -17.01 -25.37
C GLU A 640 4.80 -17.43 -23.90
N PHE A 641 3.74 -17.20 -23.11
CA PHE A 641 3.68 -17.68 -21.73
C PHE A 641 3.77 -19.22 -21.65
N GLU A 642 3.02 -19.95 -22.50
CA GLU A 642 3.09 -21.42 -22.59
C GLU A 642 4.54 -21.89 -22.85
N HIS A 643 5.21 -21.29 -23.84
CA HIS A 643 6.57 -21.64 -24.21
C HIS A 643 7.58 -21.34 -23.08
N GLN A 644 7.54 -20.14 -22.51
CA GLN A 644 8.43 -19.76 -21.41
C GLN A 644 8.23 -20.62 -20.17
N LEU A 645 6.97 -20.93 -19.81
CA LEU A 645 6.66 -21.80 -18.68
C LEU A 645 7.28 -23.19 -18.87
N VAL A 646 7.16 -23.78 -20.06
CA VAL A 646 7.67 -25.12 -20.35
C VAL A 646 9.20 -25.15 -20.39
N GLU A 647 9.85 -24.14 -20.97
CA GLU A 647 11.32 -24.05 -20.97
C GLU A 647 11.90 -23.98 -19.55
N HIS A 648 11.34 -23.15 -18.68
CA HIS A 648 11.77 -23.06 -17.28
C HIS A 648 11.40 -24.32 -16.47
N LEU A 649 10.30 -25.00 -16.82
CA LEU A 649 9.95 -26.29 -16.22
C LEU A 649 10.98 -27.37 -16.58
N LYS A 650 11.43 -27.41 -17.84
CA LYS A 650 12.50 -28.33 -18.27
C LYS A 650 13.82 -28.04 -17.56
N GLU A 651 14.18 -26.77 -17.41
CA GLU A 651 15.38 -26.37 -16.68
C GLU A 651 15.31 -26.81 -15.20
N TYR A 652 14.14 -26.65 -14.57
CA TYR A 652 13.89 -27.15 -13.23
C TYR A 652 14.06 -28.68 -13.15
N ILE A 653 13.46 -29.45 -14.05
CA ILE A 653 13.55 -30.93 -14.07
C ILE A 653 15.02 -31.39 -14.21
N ARG A 654 15.77 -30.74 -15.11
CA ARG A 654 17.21 -31.01 -15.30
C ARG A 654 18.00 -30.77 -14.02
N HIS A 655 17.75 -29.65 -13.35
CA HIS A 655 18.45 -29.29 -12.11
C HIS A 655 18.07 -30.18 -10.93
N GLU A 656 16.80 -30.60 -10.82
CA GLU A 656 16.35 -31.50 -9.77
C GLU A 656 17.00 -32.89 -9.90
N HIS A 657 17.05 -33.44 -11.12
CA HIS A 657 17.74 -34.71 -11.40
C HIS A 657 19.23 -34.66 -11.07
N PHE A 658 19.89 -33.54 -11.40
CA PHE A 658 21.30 -33.33 -11.05
C PHE A 658 21.55 -33.36 -9.53
N ILE A 659 20.66 -32.76 -8.72
CA ILE A 659 20.78 -32.79 -7.25
C ILE A 659 20.61 -34.21 -6.69
N LEU A 660 19.67 -34.99 -7.23
CA LEU A 660 19.38 -36.33 -6.74
C LEU A 660 20.54 -37.30 -7.01
N GLU A 661 21.21 -37.19 -8.16
CA GLU A 661 22.37 -38.01 -8.49
C GLU A 661 23.64 -37.56 -7.75
N GLY A 662 23.84 -36.25 -7.56
CA GLY A 662 24.96 -35.72 -6.77
C GLY A 662 24.89 -36.13 -5.29
N GLY A 663 23.68 -36.28 -4.73
CA GLY A 663 23.48 -36.82 -3.38
C GLY A 663 23.72 -38.34 -3.27
N ALA A 664 23.71 -39.07 -4.39
CA ALA A 664 23.94 -40.51 -4.41
C ALA A 664 25.44 -40.88 -4.52
N THR A 665 26.32 -39.94 -4.86
CA THR A 665 27.74 -40.22 -5.13
C THR A 665 28.64 -40.20 -3.89
N GLU A 666 28.17 -39.78 -2.71
CA GLU A 666 28.98 -39.72 -1.47
C GLU A 666 29.06 -41.03 -0.67
N GLN A 667 28.49 -42.16 -1.13
CA GLN A 667 28.49 -43.42 -0.36
C GLN A 667 29.16 -44.65 -1.01
N LYS A 668 29.94 -44.49 -2.08
CA LYS A 668 30.76 -45.60 -2.60
C LYS A 668 32.16 -45.13 -3.01
N ALA A 669 33.09 -45.15 -2.07
CA ALA A 669 34.52 -45.22 -2.36
C ALA A 669 35.10 -46.46 -1.68
N GLU A 670 35.44 -47.47 -2.48
CA GLU A 670 36.27 -48.62 -2.06
C GLU A 670 37.71 -48.15 -1.79
N PRO A 671 38.44 -48.79 -0.86
CA PRO A 671 39.78 -48.35 -0.48
C PRO A 671 40.81 -48.86 -1.50
N VAL A 672 41.33 -47.96 -2.34
CA VAL A 672 42.51 -48.26 -3.18
C VAL A 672 43.77 -47.77 -2.46
N ASN A 673 44.60 -48.74 -2.05
CA ASN A 673 45.98 -48.54 -1.64
C ASN A 673 46.82 -47.99 -2.80
N LEU A 674 47.53 -46.87 -2.59
CA LEU A 674 48.88 -46.75 -3.16
C LEU A 674 49.74 -45.71 -2.44
N GLN A 675 50.94 -46.17 -2.10
CA GLN A 675 52.05 -45.48 -1.45
C GLN A 675 52.74 -44.46 -2.34
N ASN A 676 53.42 -43.51 -1.66
CA ASN A 676 54.63 -42.78 -2.05
C ASN A 676 54.53 -41.81 -3.23
N SER A 677 54.70 -40.50 -2.99
CA SER A 677 56.03 -39.87 -3.08
C SER A 677 56.00 -38.35 -2.88
N THR A 678 56.94 -37.93 -2.04
CA THR A 678 57.51 -36.62 -1.68
C THR A 678 57.66 -35.60 -2.81
N ILE A 679 57.49 -34.29 -2.53
CA ILE A 679 58.46 -33.19 -2.85
C ILE A 679 58.01 -31.83 -2.27
N LEU A 680 58.80 -31.39 -1.28
CA LEU A 680 59.28 -30.04 -0.89
C LEU A 680 58.44 -28.75 -1.10
N VAL A 681 58.03 -28.20 0.05
CA VAL A 681 57.80 -26.78 0.33
C VAL A 681 59.15 -26.08 0.60
N LYS A 682 59.32 -24.84 0.09
CA LYS A 682 60.42 -23.95 0.45
C LYS A 682 59.93 -22.84 1.39
N ASP A 683 60.76 -22.61 2.39
CA ASP A 683 60.57 -21.96 3.68
C ASP A 683 60.54 -20.41 3.65
N GLY A 684 60.02 -19.79 4.72
CA GLY A 684 60.00 -18.33 4.87
C GLY A 684 59.27 -17.72 6.09
N GLY A 685 59.55 -18.16 7.32
CA GLY A 685 59.81 -17.22 8.45
C GLY A 685 58.67 -16.66 9.34
N ALA A 686 58.47 -17.33 10.49
CA ALA A 686 58.40 -16.81 11.87
C ALA A 686 57.24 -15.91 12.39
N ARG A 687 56.44 -16.43 13.34
CA ARG A 687 56.53 -16.16 14.81
C ARG A 687 55.31 -16.68 15.60
N GLY A 688 55.58 -17.43 16.68
CA GLY A 688 54.85 -17.30 17.96
C GLY A 688 53.90 -18.44 18.40
N SER A 689 54.45 -19.41 19.15
CA SER A 689 53.98 -19.98 20.44
C SER A 689 52.46 -20.15 20.70
N GLY A 690 51.88 -21.28 21.09
CA GLY A 690 52.38 -22.55 21.64
C GLY A 690 51.33 -23.15 22.62
N SER A 691 51.31 -24.48 22.73
CA SER A 691 50.59 -25.37 23.67
C SER A 691 49.22 -25.93 23.20
N SER A 692 49.10 -27.12 22.60
CA SER A 692 49.13 -28.52 23.14
C SER A 692 48.14 -28.78 24.30
N VAL A 693 47.27 -29.80 24.27
CA VAL A 693 47.49 -31.22 24.70
C VAL A 693 46.22 -32.04 24.27
N VAL A 694 46.27 -33.08 23.40
CA VAL A 694 46.48 -34.56 23.55
C VAL A 694 45.25 -35.40 23.99
N GLN A 695 44.84 -36.33 23.09
CA GLN A 695 44.25 -37.70 23.17
C GLN A 695 43.12 -38.02 24.19
N ILE A 696 42.07 -38.79 23.85
CA ILE A 696 42.02 -40.28 23.72
C ILE A 696 40.75 -40.73 22.96
N GLU A 697 40.89 -41.87 22.29
CA GLU A 697 39.98 -42.68 21.47
C GLU A 697 39.14 -43.67 22.32
N GLU A 698 37.83 -43.86 22.05
CA GLU A 698 37.18 -45.19 22.06
C GLU A 698 35.73 -45.20 21.53
N SER A 699 35.41 -46.32 20.88
CA SER A 699 34.28 -46.72 20.05
C SER A 699 32.92 -46.96 20.74
N LEU A 700 31.80 -46.89 19.98
CA LEU A 700 30.81 -47.98 19.77
C LEU A 700 29.52 -47.53 19.03
N GLN A 701 29.26 -48.21 17.90
CA GLN A 701 27.99 -48.67 17.29
C GLN A 701 26.75 -47.75 17.12
N GLN A 702 26.37 -47.61 15.85
CA GLN A 702 25.10 -47.10 15.26
C GLN A 702 23.84 -47.87 15.72
N PRO A 703 22.62 -47.27 15.64
CA PRO A 703 21.82 -47.42 14.40
C PRO A 703 21.04 -46.16 13.93
N ASN A 704 20.76 -46.15 12.62
CA ASN A 704 20.15 -45.13 11.75
C ASN A 704 18.87 -44.41 12.23
N PRO A 705 18.65 -43.15 11.78
CA PRO A 705 17.34 -42.64 11.37
C PRO A 705 17.33 -42.08 9.91
N PRO A 706 16.16 -41.87 9.29
CA PRO A 706 16.00 -41.76 7.84
C PRO A 706 16.59 -40.48 7.26
N CYS A 707 17.24 -40.65 6.10
CA CYS A 707 17.88 -39.60 5.34
C CYS A 707 16.81 -38.67 4.74
N VAL A 708 16.85 -37.40 5.13
CA VAL A 708 15.97 -36.34 4.60
C VAL A 708 16.89 -35.17 4.27
N SER A 709 17.34 -35.12 3.01
CA SER A 709 18.20 -34.06 2.49
C SER A 709 17.46 -32.72 2.49
N SER A 710 18.12 -31.70 3.05
CA SER A 710 17.74 -30.29 2.96
C SER A 710 18.88 -29.56 2.28
N GLY A 711 18.60 -28.91 1.16
CA GLY A 711 19.54 -28.05 0.47
C GLY A 711 18.89 -27.36 -0.72
N SER A 712 18.19 -26.25 -0.49
CA SER A 712 17.86 -25.28 -1.54
C SER A 712 18.81 -24.09 -1.38
N ILE A 713 19.76 -23.92 -2.30
CA ILE A 713 20.72 -22.80 -2.28
C ILE A 713 20.96 -22.25 -3.69
N GLN A 714 20.74 -20.94 -3.81
CA GLN A 714 21.36 -19.88 -4.63
C GLN A 714 21.86 -20.22 -6.04
N SER A 715 21.37 -19.43 -7.00
CA SER A 715 21.99 -19.23 -8.31
C SER A 715 23.40 -18.65 -8.16
N ILE A 716 24.40 -19.50 -8.36
CA ILE A 716 25.80 -19.09 -8.45
C ILE A 716 25.98 -18.41 -9.81
N LYS A 717 26.28 -17.11 -9.80
CA LYS A 717 26.72 -16.34 -10.97
C LYS A 717 27.97 -17.00 -11.57
N VAL A 718 27.83 -17.60 -12.75
CA VAL A 718 28.98 -18.00 -13.58
C VAL A 718 29.61 -16.74 -14.15
N ALA A 719 30.64 -16.22 -13.46
CA ALA A 719 31.52 -15.21 -14.00
C ALA A 719 32.25 -15.81 -15.22
N LYS A 720 32.07 -15.19 -16.40
CA LYS A 720 32.88 -15.47 -17.59
C LYS A 720 34.34 -15.12 -17.29
N SER A 721 35.10 -16.12 -16.86
CA SER A 721 36.56 -16.07 -16.81
C SER A 721 37.10 -16.84 -18.01
N THR A 722 37.65 -16.10 -18.94
CA THR A 722 38.43 -16.59 -20.08
C THR A 722 39.64 -17.36 -19.58
N ASN A 723 39.94 -18.49 -20.22
CA ASN A 723 41.13 -19.34 -20.09
C ASN A 723 41.23 -20.28 -18.86
N SER A 724 40.65 -21.48 -19.00
CA SER A 724 41.39 -22.74 -18.83
C SER A 724 40.56 -23.91 -19.36
N SER A 725 41.20 -24.80 -20.10
CA SER A 725 40.63 -25.99 -20.70
C SER A 725 40.35 -27.06 -19.63
N ILE A 726 39.12 -27.10 -19.11
CA ILE A 726 38.57 -28.27 -18.43
C ILE A 726 37.47 -28.81 -19.32
N ARG A 727 37.69 -30.02 -19.86
CA ARG A 727 36.70 -30.78 -20.62
C ARG A 727 35.46 -30.97 -19.74
N THR A 728 34.36 -30.33 -20.13
CA THR A 728 33.02 -30.58 -19.63
C THR A 728 32.62 -32.00 -20.06
N ILE A 729 32.58 -32.94 -19.13
CA ILE A 729 31.89 -34.22 -19.35
C ILE A 729 30.42 -33.96 -19.03
N THR A 730 29.67 -33.49 -20.03
CA THR A 730 28.20 -33.52 -20.03
C THR A 730 27.77 -34.81 -20.70
N GLY A 731 27.64 -35.89 -19.92
CA GLY A 731 26.89 -37.06 -20.35
C GLY A 731 25.39 -36.79 -20.19
N PRO A 732 24.51 -37.28 -21.09
CA PRO A 732 23.07 -37.17 -20.95
C PRO A 732 22.60 -37.98 -19.73
N ILE A 733 21.82 -37.34 -18.85
CA ILE A 733 21.13 -38.00 -17.75
C ILE A 733 19.85 -38.59 -18.35
N GLU A 734 19.85 -39.90 -18.66
CA GLU A 734 18.78 -40.56 -19.44
C GLU A 734 17.38 -40.29 -18.88
N GLY A 735 17.18 -40.35 -17.55
CA GLY A 735 15.86 -40.12 -16.92
C GLY A 735 15.36 -38.68 -16.99
N ALA A 736 16.26 -37.69 -16.91
CA ALA A 736 15.87 -36.28 -17.01
C ALA A 736 15.48 -35.91 -18.45
N GLU A 737 16.18 -36.47 -19.42
CA GLU A 737 15.94 -36.20 -20.84
C GLU A 737 14.62 -36.83 -21.31
N GLU A 738 14.28 -38.03 -20.82
CA GLU A 738 12.98 -38.67 -21.04
C GLU A 738 11.81 -37.85 -20.46
N GLU A 739 11.95 -37.32 -19.23
CA GLU A 739 10.90 -36.51 -18.62
C GLU A 739 10.74 -35.15 -19.34
N MET A 740 11.85 -34.52 -19.72
CA MET A 740 11.82 -33.29 -20.53
C MET A 740 11.17 -33.51 -21.90
N GLN A 741 11.47 -34.63 -22.58
CA GLN A 741 10.82 -35.01 -23.84
C GLN A 741 9.32 -35.29 -23.65
N PHE A 742 8.93 -35.89 -22.52
CA PHE A 742 7.52 -36.10 -22.19
C PHE A 742 6.78 -34.78 -22.01
N VAL A 743 7.35 -33.82 -21.27
CA VAL A 743 6.75 -32.49 -21.08
C VAL A 743 6.63 -31.74 -22.40
N GLN A 744 7.65 -31.85 -23.27
CA GLN A 744 7.60 -31.28 -24.61
C GLN A 744 6.47 -31.88 -25.45
N LYS A 745 6.34 -33.21 -25.47
CA LYS A 745 5.26 -33.90 -26.17
C LYS A 745 3.88 -33.50 -25.63
N ALA A 746 3.74 -33.37 -24.32
CA ALA A 746 2.51 -32.90 -23.70
C ALA A 746 2.17 -31.45 -24.10
N MET A 747 3.17 -30.58 -24.27
CA MET A 747 2.94 -29.22 -24.79
C MET A 747 2.42 -29.26 -26.24
N ASP A 748 2.98 -30.13 -27.09
CA ASP A 748 2.59 -30.29 -28.49
C ASP A 748 1.16 -30.86 -28.64
N GLU A 749 0.73 -31.71 -27.69
CA GLU A 749 -0.64 -32.24 -27.59
C GLU A 749 -1.67 -31.16 -27.16
N GLY A 750 -1.21 -30.07 -26.54
CA GLY A 750 -2.00 -28.88 -26.26
C GLY A 750 -2.09 -28.51 -24.77
N VAL A 751 -2.34 -27.23 -24.52
CA VAL A 751 -2.47 -26.63 -23.18
C VAL A 751 -3.92 -26.23 -22.92
N VAL A 752 -4.45 -26.67 -21.77
CA VAL A 752 -5.79 -26.32 -21.28
C VAL A 752 -5.67 -25.52 -19.99
N TYR A 753 -6.41 -24.42 -19.92
CA TYR A 753 -6.44 -23.53 -18.76
C TYR A 753 -7.62 -23.84 -17.88
N LEU A 754 -7.37 -24.21 -16.63
CA LEU A 754 -8.40 -24.36 -15.60
C LEU A 754 -8.41 -23.11 -14.72
N LEU A 755 -9.57 -22.46 -14.65
CA LEU A 755 -9.79 -21.32 -13.76
C LEU A 755 -10.97 -21.61 -12.83
N GLY A 756 -10.72 -21.50 -11.53
CA GLY A 756 -11.79 -21.56 -10.54
C GLY A 756 -12.64 -20.29 -10.56
N GLU A 757 -13.94 -20.44 -10.76
CA GLU A 757 -14.91 -19.35 -10.58
C GLU A 757 -15.68 -19.59 -9.27
N ALA A 758 -15.24 -18.93 -8.20
CA ALA A 758 -15.90 -19.00 -6.92
C ALA A 758 -17.18 -18.15 -6.93
N GLU A 759 -18.35 -18.76 -6.81
CA GLU A 759 -19.60 -18.05 -6.52
C GLU A 759 -19.80 -18.01 -5.02
N VAL A 760 -19.90 -16.81 -4.44
CA VAL A 760 -19.96 -16.65 -2.99
C VAL A 760 -21.41 -16.45 -2.58
N VAL A 761 -21.90 -17.33 -1.72
CA VAL A 761 -23.29 -17.34 -1.24
C VAL A 761 -23.29 -17.36 0.28
N ALA A 762 -24.19 -16.62 0.91
CA ALA A 762 -24.35 -16.67 2.36
C ALA A 762 -24.96 -18.01 2.80
N GLU A 763 -24.43 -18.62 3.87
CA GLU A 763 -24.98 -19.87 4.41
C GLU A 763 -26.49 -19.78 4.70
N PRO A 764 -27.28 -20.87 4.56
CA PRO A 764 -28.73 -20.85 4.73
C PRO A 764 -29.20 -20.32 6.10
N LYS A 765 -28.41 -20.58 7.15
CA LYS A 765 -28.66 -20.16 8.55
C LYS A 765 -28.12 -18.75 8.88
N SER A 766 -27.53 -18.04 7.91
CA SER A 766 -27.00 -16.69 8.10
C SER A 766 -28.09 -15.66 8.35
N SER A 767 -27.75 -14.58 9.07
CA SER A 767 -28.65 -13.45 9.31
C SER A 767 -29.11 -12.79 7.99
N LEU A 768 -30.30 -12.18 8.00
CA LEU A 768 -30.85 -11.46 6.84
C LEU A 768 -29.87 -10.39 6.31
N PHE A 769 -29.19 -9.68 7.21
CA PHE A 769 -28.17 -8.70 6.84
C PHE A 769 -27.02 -9.32 6.04
N LYS A 770 -26.48 -10.46 6.49
CA LYS A 770 -25.39 -11.17 5.80
C LYS A 770 -25.84 -11.66 4.42
N LYS A 771 -27.08 -12.14 4.29
CA LYS A 771 -27.67 -12.51 2.99
C LYS A 771 -27.78 -11.32 2.04
N ILE A 772 -28.21 -10.15 2.52
CA ILE A 772 -28.27 -8.93 1.70
C ILE A 772 -26.86 -8.51 1.22
N VAL A 773 -25.89 -8.50 2.13
CA VAL A 773 -24.51 -8.09 1.83
C VAL A 773 -23.86 -9.01 0.80
N VAL A 774 -23.93 -10.32 1.00
CA VAL A 774 -23.23 -11.30 0.16
C VAL A 774 -23.99 -11.54 -1.15
N ASN A 775 -25.28 -11.87 -1.08
CA ASN A 775 -26.01 -12.34 -2.26
C ASN A 775 -26.43 -11.19 -3.20
N TYR A 776 -26.62 -9.98 -2.68
CA TYR A 776 -27.05 -8.82 -3.48
C TYR A 776 -25.93 -7.79 -3.66
N ALA A 777 -25.44 -7.19 -2.56
CA ALA A 777 -24.52 -6.06 -2.68
C ALA A 777 -23.16 -6.46 -3.28
N TYR A 778 -22.54 -7.53 -2.78
CA TYR A 778 -21.29 -8.03 -3.35
C TYR A 778 -21.47 -8.53 -4.79
N ASN A 779 -22.54 -9.28 -5.09
CA ASN A 779 -22.80 -9.73 -6.45
C ASN A 779 -23.07 -8.57 -7.42
N PHE A 780 -23.74 -7.51 -6.97
CA PHE A 780 -23.91 -6.29 -7.75
C PHE A 780 -22.54 -5.66 -8.05
N LEU A 781 -21.68 -5.48 -7.03
CA LEU A 781 -20.32 -4.96 -7.24
C LEU A 781 -19.53 -5.86 -8.19
N ARG A 782 -19.51 -7.18 -7.98
CA ARG A 782 -18.81 -8.14 -8.84
C ARG A 782 -19.28 -8.08 -10.30
N LYS A 783 -20.58 -7.88 -10.55
CA LYS A 783 -21.15 -7.79 -11.91
C LYS A 783 -20.85 -6.47 -12.61
N ASN A 784 -20.80 -5.36 -11.87
CA ASN A 784 -20.54 -4.03 -12.42
C ASN A 784 -19.04 -3.74 -12.60
N PHE A 785 -18.17 -4.39 -11.82
CA PHE A 785 -16.72 -4.28 -11.94
C PHE A 785 -16.11 -5.40 -12.79
N ARG A 786 -14.83 -5.29 -13.14
CA ARG A 786 -14.19 -6.17 -14.12
C ARG A 786 -13.95 -7.57 -13.54
N GLN A 787 -14.37 -8.60 -14.27
CA GLN A 787 -14.10 -10.00 -13.94
C GLN A 787 -12.63 -10.39 -14.23
N GLY A 788 -12.06 -11.29 -13.40
CA GLY A 788 -10.64 -11.66 -13.41
C GLY A 788 -10.09 -12.22 -14.72
N GLU A 789 -10.95 -12.80 -15.56
CA GLU A 789 -10.58 -13.45 -16.83
C GLU A 789 -9.95 -12.48 -17.84
N LYS A 790 -10.41 -11.23 -17.87
CA LYS A 790 -9.89 -10.21 -18.78
C LYS A 790 -8.48 -9.72 -18.42
N MET A 791 -7.89 -10.24 -17.34
CA MET A 791 -6.54 -9.89 -16.89
C MET A 791 -5.48 -10.81 -17.49
N MET A 792 -5.79 -12.09 -17.74
CA MET A 792 -4.79 -13.09 -18.18
C MET A 792 -4.81 -13.40 -19.67
N ALA A 793 -5.60 -12.68 -20.47
CA ALA A 793 -5.67 -12.80 -21.94
C ALA A 793 -5.88 -14.24 -22.49
N ILE A 794 -6.50 -15.13 -21.70
CA ILE A 794 -6.63 -16.55 -22.06
C ILE A 794 -7.62 -16.74 -23.24
N PRO A 795 -7.28 -17.54 -24.28
CA PRO A 795 -8.17 -17.84 -25.39
C PRO A 795 -9.39 -18.61 -24.91
N ARG A 796 -10.59 -18.16 -25.30
CA ARG A 796 -11.86 -18.76 -24.87
C ARG A 796 -12.00 -20.25 -25.25
N GLY A 797 -11.38 -20.68 -26.35
CA GLY A 797 -11.43 -22.08 -26.80
C GLY A 797 -10.59 -23.06 -25.98
N LYS A 798 -9.66 -22.57 -25.13
CA LYS A 798 -8.79 -23.40 -24.28
C LYS A 798 -9.09 -23.23 -22.78
N LEU A 799 -10.12 -22.48 -22.42
CA LEU A 799 -10.45 -22.15 -21.03
C LEU A 799 -11.57 -23.04 -20.51
N LEU A 800 -11.29 -23.81 -19.46
CA LEU A 800 -12.26 -24.53 -18.66
C LEU A 800 -12.49 -23.77 -17.35
N LYS A 801 -13.74 -23.34 -17.14
CA LYS A 801 -14.14 -22.74 -15.88
C LYS A 801 -14.78 -23.77 -14.98
N VAL A 802 -14.27 -23.88 -13.77
CA VAL A 802 -14.86 -24.73 -12.74
C VAL A 802 -15.58 -23.83 -11.77
N GLY A 803 -16.91 -23.85 -11.80
CA GLY A 803 -17.73 -23.15 -10.81
C GLY A 803 -17.68 -23.89 -9.49
N MET A 804 -17.49 -23.16 -8.39
CA MET A 804 -17.63 -23.71 -7.04
C MET A 804 -18.34 -22.70 -6.16
N THR A 805 -19.36 -23.17 -5.46
CA THR A 805 -20.10 -22.35 -4.51
C THR A 805 -19.37 -22.32 -3.18
N TYR A 806 -19.01 -21.12 -2.73
CA TYR A 806 -18.40 -20.88 -1.44
C TYR A 806 -19.50 -20.39 -0.52
N GLU A 807 -19.95 -21.25 0.37
CA GLU A 807 -20.90 -20.90 1.41
C GLU A 807 -20.13 -20.22 2.56
N ILE A 808 -20.38 -18.92 2.77
CA ILE A 808 -19.66 -18.10 3.76
C ILE A 808 -20.54 -17.53 4.85
#